data_AF-A0AAV5DGV4-F1
#
_entry.id   AF-A0AAV5DGV4-F1
#
_cell.length_a   1.000
_cell.length_b   1.000
_cell.length_c   1.000
_cell.angle_alpha   90.00
_cell.angle_beta   90.00
_cell.angle_gamma   90.00
#
_symmetry.space_group_name_H-M   'P 1'
#
loop_
_entity.id
_entity.type
_entity.pdbx_description
1 polymer ?
#
loop_
_entity_poly.entity_id
_entity_poly.type
_entity_poly.pdbx_seq_one_letter_code
_entity_poly.pdbx_strand_id
1 'polypeptide(L)'
;MAWRGDGRGRRPGGGRGGARGPGGFGGDGRGRSPRGRGGARGERGLGGFGFGGDGGGRGPGGFDGGGGGGSRNPYGHRGGHQQAYGREGRGGGYGMGGGGRGRGRGGGEVPTRPAAPPIAAPVGPAAASTPARPHRPPPATSSSSSPAPLPDASSALRVDPAPPVPAHQQQQRAPPTRPGYGTVGEKVMVRANHFLVQVAHNDDIYHYDVSNLSCFSPSISAVADLQLSFSLDLVHIVLVSISPEPKARQTNRVLLAELVNVHAATSLDGRTPAYDGSKSLYTAGELPFKSMDFVVKLGKERREIEYKITIRYAGSANLHHLQQFLRGQQRDSPEDTIQALDVVLRESSSLKYVTVSRSFFCKDFGHSDIGQGLECWRGYYQSLRPTQMGLSLNMDISSTAFYKPISVIKFVQECVPDSNPKQPIADLDRMTLKKALRGVRVETTHGEKRSVYKITGITSVPLAELNFSPNEEGQMTVVQYFATRYSFRLQYTAWPCLQSGKDSKPIYLPMEACQIIEGQKYPKKLSSKQVTNILKATCEGPKRREKNILQMVDQNNYLTDGRAEAFGITLSKGMANVEARVLPPPMRMTFYLMLQLKYHESGREETCAPSYGKWNMVNKRMVNGGSIRRWTCLNFSSWKTYDAVRLCRDLAEKCNSMGMVIYCIFLSTVFETIMSQNQQILTLIFQDFNKTPVTQIQTFYPNQIEGALREVNEMATDLELLIVILPDVAGHYGKIKRLCETELGIVSQCININSKHNHQYLENVALKINVKVGGRNTVLESAIAKNLPFVSDIPTIIFGADVSHPAAGEDSSASIAAVVASMDLEVTTYKALVSAQAHRQEIIQDLFCIDKENGTPVYGGMIRELLLSFYQKTHEKPLRIIFYRDGVSEGQFSHVLLHEVNAIRKACASIEEGYQPTVTFVVVQKRHHTRLFPEGRQSRNILPGTVVDTSICHPSEFDFYLCSHEGIMGTSRPAHYHVLHDENRFSADDLQMLTNSLCYTYARCTCSTNSVPPLHAVPPVYYAHLAAYRARFYDKRDGIDAASDISGGAGGPPTLRRLPQVKENVKNVMFFC
;
A
#
# COMPACT_ATOMS: atom_id res chain seq x y z
N MET A 1 -0.54 57.09 6.26
CA MET A 1 0.50 57.65 7.16
C MET A 1 1.62 56.62 7.23
N ALA A 2 2.94 56.91 7.22
CA ALA A 2 3.74 58.08 6.83
C ALA A 2 5.24 57.61 6.79
N TRP A 3 6.28 58.26 6.24
CA TRP A 3 6.44 59.50 5.44
C TRP A 3 7.83 59.51 4.72
N ARG A 4 8.12 60.56 3.93
CA ARG A 4 9.42 60.93 3.28
C ARG A 4 9.90 60.06 2.10
N GLY A 5 10.46 60.61 1.01
CA GLY A 5 10.54 62.03 0.61
C GLY A 5 11.39 62.29 -0.66
N ASP A 6 10.92 63.20 -1.52
CA ASP A 6 11.59 63.93 -2.64
C ASP A 6 12.39 63.18 -3.75
N GLY A 7 12.43 63.63 -5.02
CA GLY A 7 11.66 64.72 -5.66
C GLY A 7 12.14 65.10 -7.10
N ARG A 8 11.31 65.84 -7.85
CA ARG A 8 11.51 66.40 -9.23
C ARG A 8 11.49 65.37 -10.40
N GLY A 9 10.86 65.60 -11.56
CA GLY A 9 9.91 66.67 -11.95
C GLY A 9 9.55 66.72 -13.46
N ARG A 10 8.45 67.44 -13.79
CA ARG A 10 7.89 67.85 -15.12
C ARG A 10 6.88 66.90 -15.83
N ARG A 11 6.10 67.53 -16.73
CA ARG A 11 4.84 67.17 -17.44
C ARG A 11 5.04 67.41 -18.98
N PRO A 12 4.06 67.29 -19.93
CA PRO A 12 2.61 66.98 -19.88
C PRO A 12 2.16 65.85 -20.85
N GLY A 13 0.88 65.46 -21.02
CA GLY A 13 -0.37 65.82 -20.31
C GLY A 13 -1.66 65.54 -21.13
N GLY A 14 -2.84 65.76 -20.54
CA GLY A 14 -4.18 65.55 -21.17
C GLY A 14 -4.71 64.10 -21.12
N GLY A 15 -6.01 63.82 -21.00
CA GLY A 15 -7.20 64.68 -20.84
C GLY A 15 -8.44 63.87 -20.38
N ARG A 16 -9.51 64.57 -19.95
CA ARG A 16 -10.81 64.05 -19.41
C ARG A 16 -11.42 62.96 -20.33
N GLY A 17 -11.90 61.80 -19.84
CA GLY A 17 -13.26 61.57 -19.30
C GLY A 17 -14.22 61.00 -20.38
N GLY A 18 -15.32 60.27 -20.13
CA GLY A 18 -15.86 59.63 -18.92
C GLY A 18 -17.29 59.04 -19.15
N ALA A 19 -17.70 58.06 -18.33
CA ALA A 19 -19.09 57.57 -18.08
C ALA A 19 -19.92 56.81 -19.16
N ARG A 20 -20.46 55.63 -18.75
CA ARG A 20 -21.73 54.94 -19.16
C ARG A 20 -21.86 54.50 -20.65
N GLY A 21 -22.63 53.47 -21.05
CA GLY A 21 -23.59 52.57 -20.37
C GLY A 21 -23.87 51.26 -21.16
N PRO A 22 -24.91 50.45 -20.84
CA PRO A 22 -24.98 49.02 -21.22
C PRO A 22 -26.16 48.56 -22.14
N GLY A 23 -26.08 47.33 -22.65
CA GLY A 23 -27.13 46.59 -23.41
C GLY A 23 -26.82 46.39 -24.90
N GLY A 24 -27.34 45.38 -25.63
CA GLY A 24 -28.14 44.19 -25.25
C GLY A 24 -28.70 43.43 -26.48
N PHE A 25 -29.03 42.13 -26.31
CA PHE A 25 -29.87 41.25 -27.17
C PHE A 25 -29.54 40.97 -28.67
N GLY A 26 -29.47 39.65 -29.00
CA GLY A 26 -30.34 39.03 -30.02
C GLY A 26 -29.80 38.76 -31.44
N GLY A 27 -30.20 37.62 -32.03
CA GLY A 27 -30.11 37.35 -33.49
C GLY A 27 -29.70 35.92 -33.89
N ASP A 28 -30.64 35.13 -34.44
CA ASP A 28 -30.40 33.78 -34.99
C ASP A 28 -30.03 33.78 -36.49
N GLY A 29 -29.37 32.72 -36.98
CA GLY A 29 -29.14 32.49 -38.41
C GLY A 29 -28.60 31.09 -38.77
N ARG A 30 -29.26 30.38 -39.70
CA ARG A 30 -28.86 29.02 -40.18
C ARG A 30 -28.52 29.06 -41.69
N GLY A 31 -27.48 28.37 -42.17
CA GLY A 31 -27.36 28.10 -43.62
C GLY A 31 -26.01 27.71 -44.26
N ARG A 32 -25.53 26.47 -44.04
CA ARG A 32 -24.68 25.62 -44.92
C ARG A 32 -23.78 26.24 -46.04
N SER A 33 -22.44 26.10 -45.87
CA SER A 33 -21.44 25.54 -46.84
C SER A 33 -21.17 26.27 -48.20
N PRO A 34 -20.03 26.04 -48.94
CA PRO A 34 -19.06 24.93 -48.84
C PRO A 34 -17.53 25.25 -49.06
N ARG A 35 -16.68 24.21 -48.95
CA ARG A 35 -15.24 24.10 -49.37
C ARG A 35 -14.22 24.98 -48.60
N GLY A 36 -12.96 24.55 -48.37
CA GLY A 36 -12.36 23.21 -48.51
C GLY A 36 -10.81 23.19 -48.45
N ARG A 37 -10.23 22.20 -47.73
CA ARG A 37 -8.77 21.97 -47.47
C ARG A 37 -8.07 23.05 -46.61
N GLY A 38 -7.06 22.73 -45.78
CA GLY A 38 -6.57 21.40 -45.37
C GLY A 38 -5.15 21.45 -44.81
N GLY A 39 -4.92 20.91 -43.59
CA GLY A 39 -3.59 20.83 -42.98
C GLY A 39 -3.61 19.97 -41.71
N ALA A 40 -2.93 18.83 -41.72
CA ALA A 40 -3.01 17.83 -40.66
C ALA A 40 -1.91 17.99 -39.58
N ARG A 41 -2.28 17.80 -38.31
CA ARG A 41 -1.36 17.44 -37.22
C ARG A 41 -2.01 16.31 -36.40
N GLY A 42 -1.26 15.23 -36.19
CA GLY A 42 -1.80 13.98 -35.64
C GLY A 42 -2.09 14.01 -34.14
N GLU A 43 -3.24 13.49 -33.76
CA GLU A 43 -3.61 13.24 -32.37
C GLU A 43 -2.79 12.07 -31.79
N ARG A 44 -2.36 12.17 -30.52
CA ARG A 44 -1.72 11.05 -29.80
C ARG A 44 -2.78 10.30 -29.00
N GLY A 45 -3.27 9.18 -29.55
CA GLY A 45 -4.34 8.38 -28.99
C GLY A 45 -4.06 7.85 -27.58
N LEU A 46 -5.10 7.79 -26.74
CA LEU A 46 -5.02 7.43 -25.33
C LEU A 46 -4.78 5.94 -25.10
N GLY A 47 -3.75 5.61 -24.32
CA GLY A 47 -3.44 4.24 -23.90
C GLY A 47 -4.25 3.82 -22.68
N GLY A 48 -5.36 3.11 -22.89
CA GLY A 48 -6.05 2.40 -21.81
C GLY A 48 -5.24 1.20 -21.31
N PHE A 49 -5.15 1.05 -19.98
CA PHE A 49 -4.52 -0.09 -19.31
C PHE A 49 -5.55 -0.81 -18.44
N GLY A 50 -5.69 -2.11 -18.62
CA GLY A 50 -6.55 -2.98 -17.81
C GLY A 50 -5.73 -3.99 -17.02
N PHE A 51 -5.96 -4.05 -15.71
CA PHE A 51 -5.52 -5.16 -14.86
C PHE A 51 -6.75 -5.73 -14.14
N GLY A 52 -7.42 -6.68 -14.78
CA GLY A 52 -8.37 -7.58 -14.12
C GLY A 52 -7.61 -8.73 -13.45
N GLY A 53 -7.96 -9.05 -12.20
CA GLY A 53 -7.21 -10.02 -11.39
C GLY A 53 -7.94 -10.60 -10.18
N ASP A 54 -9.24 -10.35 -10.03
CA ASP A 54 -10.05 -10.94 -8.96
C ASP A 54 -10.44 -12.39 -9.28
N GLY A 55 -10.50 -13.25 -8.26
CA GLY A 55 -10.97 -14.63 -8.40
C GLY A 55 -12.48 -14.74 -8.33
N GLY A 56 -13.06 -15.61 -9.17
CA GLY A 56 -14.50 -15.90 -9.17
C GLY A 56 -14.79 -17.26 -9.78
N GLY A 57 -14.85 -18.29 -8.93
CA GLY A 57 -15.23 -19.64 -9.37
C GLY A 57 -16.72 -19.72 -9.71
N ARG A 58 -17.03 -20.04 -10.97
CA ARG A 58 -18.32 -20.59 -11.41
C ARG A 58 -18.00 -21.75 -12.38
N GLY A 59 -18.07 -22.98 -11.90
CA GLY A 59 -17.95 -24.17 -12.75
C GLY A 59 -19.32 -24.66 -13.20
N PRO A 60 -19.51 -25.04 -14.48
CA PRO A 60 -20.68 -25.78 -14.92
C PRO A 60 -20.41 -27.29 -14.86
N GLY A 61 -21.05 -27.99 -13.93
CA GLY A 61 -21.31 -29.42 -14.09
C GLY A 61 -22.54 -29.56 -14.99
N GLY A 62 -22.44 -30.35 -16.07
CA GLY A 62 -23.58 -30.71 -16.91
C GLY A 62 -24.10 -32.11 -16.58
N PHE A 63 -25.34 -32.39 -17.00
CA PHE A 63 -25.85 -33.77 -17.13
C PHE A 63 -26.85 -33.82 -18.31
N ASP A 64 -26.71 -34.88 -19.10
CA ASP A 64 -27.60 -35.60 -20.03
C ASP A 64 -28.87 -34.95 -20.63
N GLY A 65 -29.17 -35.27 -21.90
CA GLY A 65 -30.42 -34.79 -22.53
C GLY A 65 -30.82 -35.28 -23.94
N GLY A 66 -29.94 -35.93 -24.73
CA GLY A 66 -30.31 -36.71 -25.93
C GLY A 66 -30.86 -36.02 -27.20
N GLY A 67 -30.73 -36.71 -28.34
CA GLY A 67 -31.68 -36.62 -29.47
C GLY A 67 -31.30 -35.84 -30.75
N GLY A 68 -31.08 -36.58 -31.85
CA GLY A 68 -31.79 -36.27 -33.12
C GLY A 68 -31.12 -35.43 -34.22
N GLY A 69 -30.40 -36.10 -35.13
CA GLY A 69 -30.69 -36.06 -36.58
C GLY A 69 -30.68 -34.75 -37.40
N GLY A 70 -29.64 -34.57 -38.21
CA GLY A 70 -29.79 -34.66 -39.67
C GLY A 70 -30.00 -33.41 -40.55
N SER A 71 -29.14 -33.32 -41.57
CA SER A 71 -29.45 -32.89 -42.96
C SER A 71 -29.50 -31.39 -43.38
N ARG A 72 -28.75 -31.16 -44.48
CA ARG A 72 -29.08 -30.33 -45.68
C ARG A 72 -28.99 -28.79 -45.63
N ASN A 73 -27.80 -28.33 -46.06
CA ASN A 73 -27.59 -27.31 -47.10
C ASN A 73 -28.65 -27.40 -48.25
N PRO A 74 -29.04 -26.33 -49.01
CA PRO A 74 -28.14 -25.79 -50.05
C PRO A 74 -28.33 -24.32 -50.57
N TYR A 75 -27.35 -23.89 -51.39
CA TYR A 75 -27.36 -22.81 -52.43
C TYR A 75 -27.43 -21.32 -52.01
N GLY A 76 -26.90 -20.42 -52.88
CA GLY A 76 -26.88 -18.96 -52.65
C GLY A 76 -26.28 -18.05 -53.75
N HIS A 77 -25.11 -18.39 -54.32
CA HIS A 77 -24.48 -17.89 -55.58
C HIS A 77 -24.30 -16.36 -55.90
N ARG A 78 -23.16 -16.06 -56.58
CA ARG A 78 -22.74 -14.78 -57.23
C ARG A 78 -22.36 -13.63 -56.26
N GLY A 79 -21.44 -12.71 -56.57
CA GLY A 79 -20.67 -12.41 -57.80
C GLY A 79 -20.94 -10.97 -58.28
N GLY A 80 -19.99 -10.18 -58.82
CA GLY A 80 -18.58 -10.41 -59.18
C GLY A 80 -17.95 -9.11 -59.72
N HIS A 81 -16.99 -9.20 -60.67
CA HIS A 81 -16.32 -8.08 -61.39
C HIS A 81 -15.37 -7.19 -60.55
N GLN A 82 -14.41 -6.44 -61.09
CA GLN A 82 -13.41 -6.57 -62.16
C GLN A 82 -12.73 -5.18 -62.30
N GLN A 83 -11.40 -5.14 -62.38
CA GLN A 83 -10.59 -4.66 -63.53
C GLN A 83 -11.07 -3.44 -64.37
N ALA A 84 -10.24 -2.54 -64.91
CA ALA A 84 -8.75 -2.44 -64.96
C ALA A 84 -8.29 -1.07 -65.60
N TYR A 85 -7.00 -0.99 -65.95
CA TYR A 85 -6.36 -0.18 -67.02
C TYR A 85 -5.68 1.17 -66.74
N GLY A 86 -4.35 1.17 -66.92
CA GLY A 86 -3.60 2.13 -67.75
C GLY A 86 -2.88 3.30 -67.03
N ARG A 87 -1.78 3.87 -67.59
CA ARG A 87 -0.78 3.38 -68.57
C ARG A 87 0.43 4.36 -68.54
N GLU A 88 1.63 3.89 -68.94
CA GLU A 88 2.84 4.71 -69.26
C GLU A 88 3.52 5.51 -68.11
N GLY A 89 4.83 5.76 -68.11
CA GLY A 89 5.90 5.27 -69.00
C GLY A 89 7.30 5.89 -68.73
N ARG A 90 8.36 5.27 -69.28
CA ARG A 90 9.82 5.62 -69.19
C ARG A 90 10.50 5.37 -67.81
N GLY A 91 11.75 4.89 -67.73
CA GLY A 91 12.61 4.26 -68.75
C GLY A 91 14.13 4.30 -68.44
N GLY A 92 14.83 3.16 -68.58
CA GLY A 92 16.31 3.03 -68.53
C GLY A 92 16.96 3.01 -67.12
N GLY A 93 18.20 2.54 -66.94
CA GLY A 93 19.11 1.88 -67.91
C GLY A 93 20.53 1.62 -67.33
N TYR A 94 21.08 0.44 -67.59
CA TYR A 94 22.32 -0.17 -67.05
C TYR A 94 23.67 0.58 -67.29
N GLY A 95 24.66 0.33 -66.41
CA GLY A 95 26.12 0.57 -66.60
C GLY A 95 26.86 0.68 -65.24
N MET A 96 27.80 -0.16 -64.79
CA MET A 96 29.09 -0.68 -65.30
C MET A 96 30.24 0.34 -65.45
N GLY A 97 31.38 0.11 -64.76
CA GLY A 97 32.71 0.59 -65.20
C GLY A 97 33.71 1.12 -64.15
N GLY A 98 34.71 0.29 -63.75
CA GLY A 98 36.05 0.72 -63.29
C GLY A 98 36.22 1.42 -61.93
N GLY A 99 37.44 1.57 -61.37
CA GLY A 99 38.71 0.90 -61.74
C GLY A 99 40.01 1.55 -61.23
N GLY A 100 40.69 0.93 -60.25
CA GLY A 100 42.07 1.27 -59.81
C GLY A 100 42.19 2.36 -58.71
N ARG A 101 43.40 2.66 -58.16
CA ARG A 101 44.68 1.91 -58.16
C ARG A 101 45.66 2.49 -57.11
N GLY A 102 46.44 1.62 -56.45
CA GLY A 102 47.64 1.96 -55.65
C GLY A 102 47.46 1.87 -54.12
N ARG A 103 48.50 1.70 -53.27
CA ARG A 103 49.81 0.99 -53.26
C ARG A 103 50.63 1.63 -52.10
N GLY A 104 51.26 0.81 -51.25
CA GLY A 104 52.05 1.25 -50.07
C GLY A 104 51.59 0.50 -48.81
N ARG A 105 52.18 -0.59 -48.29
CA ARG A 105 53.50 -1.26 -48.35
C ARG A 105 54.32 -1.03 -47.06
N GLY A 106 54.77 -2.14 -46.46
CA GLY A 106 55.25 -2.26 -45.06
C GLY A 106 54.17 -2.96 -44.22
N GLY A 107 54.37 -4.12 -43.58
CA GLY A 107 55.59 -4.89 -43.30
C GLY A 107 55.95 -4.77 -41.80
N GLY A 108 55.99 -5.81 -40.97
CA GLY A 108 55.54 -7.20 -41.15
C GLY A 108 56.63 -8.22 -40.77
N GLU A 109 56.43 -8.96 -39.68
CA GLU A 109 57.18 -10.18 -39.34
C GLU A 109 56.49 -10.99 -38.22
N VAL A 110 56.73 -12.30 -38.19
CA VAL A 110 56.34 -13.25 -37.13
C VAL A 110 57.40 -14.35 -37.08
N PRO A 111 57.97 -14.69 -35.90
CA PRO A 111 58.36 -16.07 -35.67
C PRO A 111 58.12 -16.61 -34.24
N THR A 112 57.47 -17.78 -34.21
CA THR A 112 57.78 -18.97 -33.36
C THR A 112 57.89 -18.92 -31.83
N ARG A 113 57.12 -19.83 -31.21
CA ARG A 113 57.31 -20.49 -29.90
C ARG A 113 58.63 -21.31 -29.87
N PRO A 114 59.27 -21.54 -28.71
CA PRO A 114 59.25 -22.93 -28.18
C PRO A 114 59.35 -23.10 -26.63
N ALA A 115 58.95 -24.29 -26.16
CA ALA A 115 59.43 -25.12 -25.03
C ALA A 115 59.69 -24.59 -23.58
N ALA A 116 59.72 -25.54 -22.64
CA ALA A 116 59.95 -25.47 -21.18
C ALA A 116 60.46 -26.87 -20.69
N PRO A 117 60.74 -27.18 -19.39
CA PRO A 117 60.75 -26.38 -18.15
C PRO A 117 62.20 -26.16 -17.61
N PRO A 118 62.81 -26.76 -16.54
CA PRO A 118 62.41 -27.77 -15.54
C PRO A 118 62.57 -27.41 -14.02
N ILE A 119 61.81 -28.12 -13.17
CA ILE A 119 62.10 -28.67 -11.80
C ILE A 119 62.89 -27.82 -10.76
N ALA A 120 62.24 -27.55 -9.60
CA ALA A 120 62.77 -27.82 -8.24
C ALA A 120 61.69 -27.69 -7.13
N ALA A 121 61.76 -28.49 -6.07
CA ALA A 121 61.01 -28.37 -4.81
C ALA A 121 61.74 -29.12 -3.67
N PRO A 122 61.52 -28.74 -2.40
CA PRO A 122 61.26 -29.77 -1.38
C PRO A 122 60.19 -29.37 -0.33
N VAL A 123 59.93 -30.25 0.65
CA VAL A 123 58.82 -30.20 1.61
C VAL A 123 59.31 -30.40 3.06
N GLY A 124 58.67 -29.75 4.04
CA GLY A 124 58.81 -30.03 5.48
C GLY A 124 58.51 -28.81 6.36
N PRO A 125 58.31 -28.96 7.69
CA PRO A 125 58.44 -30.17 8.51
C PRO A 125 57.13 -30.66 9.16
N ALA A 126 57.21 -31.78 9.89
CA ALA A 126 56.19 -32.24 10.84
C ALA A 126 56.71 -32.15 12.29
N ALA A 127 55.83 -32.23 13.29
CA ALA A 127 56.20 -32.14 14.71
C ALA A 127 55.53 -33.23 15.55
N ALA A 128 56.33 -33.99 16.31
CA ALA A 128 55.87 -34.90 17.36
C ALA A 128 57.00 -35.16 18.37
N SER A 129 56.79 -34.86 19.66
CA SER A 129 57.59 -35.40 20.76
C SER A 129 56.87 -35.35 22.10
N THR A 130 57.06 -36.41 22.89
CA THR A 130 56.78 -36.60 24.32
C THR A 130 58.03 -37.33 24.89
N PRO A 131 58.22 -37.56 26.21
CA PRO A 131 57.24 -37.55 27.32
C PRO A 131 57.67 -36.88 28.65
N ALA A 132 56.75 -36.75 29.61
CA ALA A 132 57.02 -36.78 31.06
C ALA A 132 55.76 -37.05 31.91
N ARG A 133 55.97 -37.60 33.12
CA ARG A 133 55.06 -37.80 34.28
C ARG A 133 55.95 -37.76 35.56
N PRO A 134 55.48 -37.81 36.83
CA PRO A 134 54.14 -38.12 37.40
C PRO A 134 53.51 -36.88 38.13
N HIS A 135 52.39 -36.87 38.87
CA HIS A 135 51.90 -37.77 39.95
C HIS A 135 50.36 -37.78 40.18
N ARG A 136 49.93 -38.78 40.95
CA ARG A 136 48.68 -38.99 41.73
C ARG A 136 49.14 -39.63 43.08
N PRO A 137 48.32 -39.97 44.12
CA PRO A 137 46.84 -40.11 44.25
C PRO A 137 46.34 -39.38 45.56
N PRO A 138 45.31 -39.79 46.35
CA PRO A 138 44.20 -40.75 46.17
C PRO A 138 42.79 -40.07 46.36
N PRO A 139 41.73 -40.66 46.95
CA PRO A 139 40.65 -41.23 46.14
C PRO A 139 39.22 -40.78 46.53
N ALA A 140 38.21 -41.41 45.92
CA ALA A 140 36.78 -41.19 46.18
C ALA A 140 36.20 -42.13 47.25
N THR A 141 34.96 -41.84 47.68
CA THR A 141 34.05 -42.78 48.37
C THR A 141 32.65 -42.69 47.78
N SER A 142 31.94 -43.81 47.72
CA SER A 142 30.62 -43.95 47.09
C SER A 142 29.63 -44.71 47.97
N SER A 143 28.40 -44.21 48.08
CA SER A 143 27.24 -44.88 48.69
C SER A 143 25.96 -44.22 48.14
N SER A 144 25.06 -44.83 47.37
CA SER A 144 24.34 -46.13 47.45
C SER A 144 22.93 -46.01 48.08
N SER A 145 22.02 -46.89 47.66
CA SER A 145 20.65 -47.15 48.16
C SER A 145 19.60 -46.02 48.09
N SER A 146 18.63 -46.22 47.20
CA SER A 146 17.22 -45.75 47.33
C SER A 146 16.48 -46.60 48.41
N PRO A 147 15.30 -46.19 48.92
CA PRO A 147 14.05 -46.40 48.17
C PRO A 147 12.98 -45.26 48.28
N ALA A 148 11.79 -45.55 47.72
CA ALA A 148 10.57 -44.74 47.58
C ALA A 148 9.89 -44.35 48.94
N PRO A 149 8.83 -43.50 49.01
CA PRO A 149 7.87 -43.14 47.95
C PRO A 149 7.40 -41.65 47.84
N LEU A 150 6.46 -41.42 46.92
CA LEU A 150 5.69 -40.18 46.71
C LEU A 150 4.76 -39.85 47.89
N PRO A 151 4.40 -38.57 48.07
CA PRO A 151 2.97 -38.22 47.94
C PRO A 151 2.73 -36.97 47.04
N ASP A 152 1.53 -36.40 47.16
CA ASP A 152 0.79 -35.76 46.06
C ASP A 152 0.99 -34.24 45.85
N ALA A 153 0.32 -33.74 44.81
CA ALA A 153 0.42 -32.39 44.27
C ALA A 153 -0.11 -31.24 45.17
N SER A 154 0.20 -30.01 44.72
CA SER A 154 -0.42 -28.71 45.06
C SER A 154 0.02 -27.99 46.35
N SER A 155 1.09 -27.19 46.26
CA SER A 155 1.12 -25.87 46.91
C SER A 155 2.16 -24.89 46.30
N ALA A 156 1.78 -23.61 46.27
CA ALA A 156 2.58 -22.38 46.22
C ALA A 156 3.91 -22.32 45.42
N LEU A 157 3.82 -21.74 44.21
CA LEU A 157 4.52 -20.49 43.83
C LEU A 157 5.85 -20.14 44.54
N ARG A 158 6.96 -20.29 43.82
CA ARG A 158 8.00 -19.25 43.67
C ARG A 158 8.74 -19.47 42.35
N VAL A 159 8.75 -18.44 41.49
CA VAL A 159 9.65 -18.35 40.34
C VAL A 159 10.68 -17.31 40.72
N ASP A 160 11.94 -17.73 40.86
CA ASP A 160 13.02 -16.78 41.15
C ASP A 160 13.18 -15.78 40.00
N PRO A 161 13.38 -14.48 40.30
CA PRO A 161 13.54 -13.47 39.27
C PRO A 161 14.79 -13.77 38.45
N ALA A 162 14.66 -13.75 37.12
CA ALA A 162 15.80 -13.87 36.23
C ALA A 162 16.86 -12.80 36.55
N PRO A 163 18.17 -13.14 36.49
CA PRO A 163 19.23 -12.23 36.91
C PRO A 163 19.19 -10.91 36.12
N PRO A 164 19.48 -9.77 36.75
CA PRO A 164 19.34 -8.46 36.12
C PRO A 164 20.29 -8.33 34.92
N VAL A 165 19.70 -8.03 33.76
CA VAL A 165 20.43 -7.73 32.53
C VAL A 165 21.36 -6.53 32.77
N PRO A 166 22.65 -6.59 32.36
CA PRO A 166 23.60 -5.51 32.62
C PRO A 166 23.15 -4.16 32.06
N ALA A 167 23.41 -3.09 32.81
CA ALA A 167 22.80 -1.78 32.64
C ALA A 167 22.90 -1.18 31.23
N HIS A 168 23.94 -1.53 30.47
CA HIS A 168 24.13 -1.06 29.08
C HIS A 168 22.98 -1.41 28.12
N GLN A 169 22.15 -2.43 28.41
CA GLN A 169 20.98 -2.76 27.58
C GLN A 169 19.71 -1.96 27.92
N GLN A 170 19.71 -1.10 28.94
CA GLN A 170 18.51 -0.34 29.33
C GLN A 170 18.34 0.99 28.57
N GLN A 171 19.34 1.41 27.79
CA GLN A 171 19.54 2.83 27.45
C GLN A 171 18.84 3.34 26.18
N GLN A 172 18.23 2.47 25.36
CA GLN A 172 17.47 2.85 24.16
C GLN A 172 16.07 2.24 24.17
N ARG A 173 15.14 2.93 24.84
CA ARG A 173 13.68 2.71 24.76
C ARG A 173 12.94 3.72 23.87
N ALA A 174 13.66 4.73 23.37
CA ALA A 174 13.13 5.82 22.57
C ALA A 174 14.00 6.05 21.32
N PRO A 175 13.46 6.59 20.22
CA PRO A 175 14.22 6.91 19.02
C PRO A 175 15.44 7.80 19.23
N PRO A 176 16.45 7.72 18.35
CA PRO A 176 17.57 8.66 18.33
C PRO A 176 17.07 10.08 18.05
N THR A 177 17.67 11.04 18.76
CA THR A 177 17.57 12.47 18.41
C THR A 177 18.19 12.72 17.05
N ARG A 178 17.61 13.65 16.30
CA ARG A 178 18.12 14.10 15.00
C ARG A 178 19.62 14.47 15.07
N PRO A 179 20.49 13.87 14.24
CA PRO A 179 21.94 14.12 14.27
C PRO A 179 22.32 15.48 13.67
N GLY A 180 21.41 16.09 12.90
CA GLY A 180 21.57 17.35 12.20
C GLY A 180 20.51 17.48 11.11
N TYR A 181 20.58 18.53 10.31
CA TYR A 181 19.79 18.68 9.08
C TYR A 181 20.67 18.42 7.87
N GLY A 182 20.09 17.83 6.82
CA GLY A 182 20.81 17.61 5.58
C GLY A 182 21.11 18.93 4.84
N THR A 183 22.22 18.94 4.14
CA THR A 183 22.82 20.08 3.43
C THR A 183 22.95 19.82 1.93
N VAL A 184 22.96 18.55 1.51
CA VAL A 184 23.13 18.16 0.10
C VAL A 184 21.84 18.39 -0.70
N GLY A 185 21.99 18.90 -1.92
CA GLY A 185 20.91 19.11 -2.88
C GLY A 185 20.60 20.57 -3.20
N GLU A 186 19.86 20.80 -4.28
CA GLU A 186 19.40 22.14 -4.66
C GLU A 186 18.23 22.56 -3.74
N LYS A 187 18.41 23.64 -2.97
CA LYS A 187 17.35 24.20 -2.11
C LYS A 187 16.16 24.65 -2.99
N VAL A 188 14.95 24.22 -2.64
CA VAL A 188 13.71 24.59 -3.32
C VAL A 188 12.58 24.80 -2.31
N MET A 189 11.77 25.83 -2.50
CA MET A 189 10.58 26.02 -1.67
C MET A 189 9.43 25.12 -2.14
N VAL A 190 8.81 24.43 -1.18
CA VAL A 190 7.58 23.65 -1.39
C VAL A 190 6.51 24.08 -0.40
N ARG A 191 5.25 23.86 -0.76
CA ARG A 191 4.10 24.05 0.13
C ARG A 191 3.61 22.70 0.61
N ALA A 192 3.49 22.54 1.92
CA ALA A 192 2.98 21.33 2.55
C ALA A 192 1.52 21.54 2.98
N ASN A 193 0.70 20.49 2.92
CA ASN A 193 -0.70 20.53 3.39
C ASN A 193 -0.84 20.49 4.93
N HIS A 194 0.08 21.16 5.61
CA HIS A 194 0.08 21.45 7.04
C HIS A 194 -0.29 22.93 7.22
N PHE A 195 -1.11 23.21 8.22
CA PHE A 195 -1.50 24.56 8.61
C PHE A 195 -1.04 24.76 10.06
N LEU A 196 -0.35 25.87 10.36
CA LEU A 196 0.15 26.14 11.70
C LEU A 196 -1.02 26.34 12.66
N VAL A 197 -0.97 25.66 13.80
CA VAL A 197 -1.90 25.82 14.91
C VAL A 197 -1.17 26.51 16.04
N GLN A 198 -1.71 27.64 16.49
CA GLN A 198 -1.26 28.31 17.72
C GLN A 198 -2.33 28.08 18.78
N VAL A 199 -1.90 27.74 19.99
CA VAL A 199 -2.77 27.67 21.18
C VAL A 199 -2.35 28.83 22.07
N ALA A 200 -3.29 29.71 22.40
CA ALA A 200 -3.01 30.90 23.20
C ALA A 200 -2.52 30.53 24.62
N HIS A 201 -1.60 31.33 25.13
CA HIS A 201 -1.14 31.33 26.52
C HIS A 201 -1.12 32.78 26.99
N ASN A 202 -1.47 33.05 28.26
CA ASN A 202 -1.36 34.38 28.84
C ASN A 202 0.09 34.67 29.26
N ASP A 203 1.01 34.68 28.29
CA ASP A 203 2.40 35.13 28.48
C ASP A 203 2.50 36.66 28.35
N ASP A 204 1.91 37.40 29.30
CA ASP A 204 2.39 38.76 29.64
C ASP A 204 3.68 38.64 30.50
N ILE A 205 4.61 37.81 30.03
CA ILE A 205 5.96 37.65 30.58
C ILE A 205 6.92 38.31 29.59
N TYR A 206 7.16 39.59 29.87
CA TYR A 206 8.02 40.52 29.15
C TYR A 206 9.30 39.88 28.59
N HIS A 207 9.51 40.03 27.28
CA HIS A 207 10.78 39.75 26.62
C HIS A 207 11.82 40.84 26.99
N TYR A 208 12.39 40.74 28.18
CA TYR A 208 13.55 41.55 28.58
C TYR A 208 14.83 40.98 27.96
N ASP A 209 15.35 41.69 26.96
CA ASP A 209 16.72 41.50 26.47
C ASP A 209 17.70 41.87 27.60
N VAL A 210 18.47 40.91 28.10
CA VAL A 210 19.38 41.12 29.23
C VAL A 210 20.70 41.70 28.73
N SER A 211 20.65 42.97 28.33
CA SER A 211 21.82 43.82 28.13
C SER A 211 21.64 45.16 28.84
N ASN A 212 22.56 45.48 29.74
CA ASN A 212 22.63 46.69 30.59
C ASN A 212 21.53 46.86 31.67
N LEU A 213 21.76 46.25 32.84
CA LEU A 213 21.15 46.69 34.10
C LEU A 213 21.96 47.85 34.71
N SER A 214 21.37 49.03 34.83
CA SER A 214 21.89 50.11 35.69
C SER A 214 20.79 51.09 36.13
N CYS A 215 20.62 51.26 37.45
CA CYS A 215 19.87 52.35 38.12
C CYS A 215 18.38 52.49 37.73
N PHE A 216 17.39 52.10 38.57
CA PHE A 216 17.02 52.81 39.79
C PHE A 216 16.10 51.98 40.72
N SER A 217 15.78 52.52 41.90
CA SER A 217 15.04 51.87 43.00
C SER A 217 13.65 52.53 43.22
N PRO A 218 12.78 52.12 44.18
CA PRO A 218 11.38 51.80 43.83
C PRO A 218 10.29 52.67 44.50
N SER A 219 9.03 52.49 44.06
CA SER A 219 7.82 52.97 44.75
C SER A 219 6.69 51.92 44.70
N ILE A 220 6.09 51.62 45.85
CA ILE A 220 5.06 50.57 46.05
C ILE A 220 3.66 51.20 46.06
N SER A 221 2.73 50.74 45.21
CA SER A 221 1.26 50.80 45.46
C SER A 221 0.40 50.19 44.33
N ALA A 222 0.35 48.86 44.16
CA ALA A 222 -0.62 48.19 43.27
C ALA A 222 -0.75 46.66 43.53
N VAL A 223 -1.07 46.25 44.77
CA VAL A 223 -1.33 44.82 45.09
C VAL A 223 -2.77 44.68 45.56
N ALA A 224 -3.70 44.51 44.60
CA ALA A 224 -5.14 44.34 44.85
C ALA A 224 -5.84 43.49 43.76
N ASP A 225 -5.54 43.73 42.48
CA ASP A 225 -6.30 43.14 41.35
C ASP A 225 -5.61 41.94 40.66
N LEU A 226 -5.11 40.96 41.43
CA LEU A 226 -4.50 39.73 40.90
C LEU A 226 -5.13 38.47 41.49
N GLN A 227 -6.42 38.24 41.21
CA GLN A 227 -7.12 37.02 41.65
C GLN A 227 -8.18 36.47 40.66
N LEU A 228 -8.10 36.82 39.37
CA LEU A 228 -9.13 36.49 38.36
C LEU A 228 -8.59 36.09 36.96
N SER A 229 -7.50 35.33 36.86
CA SER A 229 -6.92 34.95 35.54
C SER A 229 -6.22 33.57 35.41
N PHE A 230 -6.33 32.66 36.39
CA PHE A 230 -5.62 31.35 36.39
C PHE A 230 -6.50 30.15 35.97
N SER A 231 -7.15 30.21 34.79
CA SER A 231 -8.13 29.16 34.38
C SER A 231 -7.98 28.60 32.95
N LEU A 232 -6.94 28.97 32.19
CA LEU A 232 -6.76 28.54 30.79
C LEU A 232 -5.59 27.57 30.55
N ASP A 233 -4.65 27.46 31.50
CA ASP A 233 -3.37 26.74 31.32
C ASP A 233 -3.52 25.21 31.21
N LEU A 234 -4.71 24.69 31.54
CA LEU A 234 -5.03 23.27 31.64
C LEU A 234 -6.32 22.92 30.89
N VAL A 235 -6.22 22.03 29.91
CA VAL A 235 -7.39 21.42 29.26
C VAL A 235 -7.89 20.29 30.17
N HIS A 236 -9.10 20.42 30.68
CA HIS A 236 -9.64 19.49 31.67
C HIS A 236 -10.23 18.25 30.98
N ILE A 237 -9.85 17.05 31.45
CA ILE A 237 -10.26 15.76 30.91
C ILE A 237 -11.33 15.18 31.83
N VAL A 238 -12.49 14.88 31.24
CA VAL A 238 -13.71 14.53 31.95
C VAL A 238 -14.31 13.27 31.33
N LEU A 239 -14.50 12.23 32.14
CA LEU A 239 -15.09 10.96 31.71
C LEU A 239 -16.62 11.04 31.67
N VAL A 240 -17.18 10.47 30.62
CA VAL A 240 -18.62 10.37 30.36
C VAL A 240 -19.04 8.90 30.33
N SER A 241 -20.09 8.55 31.08
CA SER A 241 -20.77 7.26 30.94
C SER A 241 -22.26 7.46 30.73
N ILE A 242 -22.79 6.84 29.66
CA ILE A 242 -24.20 6.91 29.27
C ILE A 242 -24.87 5.55 29.56
N SER A 243 -26.00 5.57 30.26
CA SER A 243 -26.81 4.39 30.56
C SER A 243 -28.28 4.62 30.17
N PRO A 244 -28.92 3.74 29.38
CA PRO A 244 -28.36 2.55 28.75
C PRO A 244 -27.35 2.91 27.62
N GLU A 245 -26.37 2.03 27.35
CA GLU A 245 -25.35 2.31 26.33
C GLU A 245 -25.98 2.44 24.92
N PRO A 246 -25.81 3.57 24.21
CA PRO A 246 -26.43 3.75 22.91
C PRO A 246 -25.76 2.92 21.81
N LYS A 247 -26.58 2.30 20.95
CA LYS A 247 -26.13 1.36 19.89
C LYS A 247 -25.32 2.01 18.74
N ALA A 248 -25.01 3.30 18.81
CA ALA A 248 -24.24 4.02 17.79
C ALA A 248 -23.55 5.28 18.38
N ARG A 249 -22.27 5.47 18.04
CA ARG A 249 -21.44 6.63 18.46
C ARG A 249 -22.07 7.99 18.12
N GLN A 250 -22.87 8.10 17.06
CA GLN A 250 -23.58 9.33 16.72
C GLN A 250 -24.69 9.66 17.72
N THR A 251 -25.36 8.66 18.30
CA THR A 251 -26.36 8.87 19.35
C THR A 251 -25.71 9.45 20.60
N ASN A 252 -24.51 9.01 20.97
CA ASN A 252 -23.73 9.60 22.06
C ASN A 252 -23.49 11.10 21.83
N ARG A 253 -23.13 11.50 20.60
CA ARG A 253 -22.93 12.91 20.24
C ARG A 253 -24.22 13.73 20.31
N VAL A 254 -25.35 13.18 19.85
CA VAL A 254 -26.66 13.85 19.95
C VAL A 254 -27.07 14.02 21.41
N LEU A 255 -26.89 13.00 22.26
CA LEU A 255 -27.19 13.06 23.69
C LEU A 255 -26.33 14.11 24.43
N LEU A 256 -25.04 14.23 24.10
CA LEU A 256 -24.18 15.26 24.69
C LEU A 256 -24.45 16.66 24.14
N ALA A 257 -24.81 16.79 22.87
CA ALA A 257 -25.26 18.07 22.31
C ALA A 257 -26.53 18.55 23.03
N GLU A 258 -27.49 17.66 23.29
CA GLU A 258 -28.72 18.03 24.01
C GLU A 258 -28.48 18.32 25.49
N LEU A 259 -27.60 17.56 26.16
CA LEU A 259 -27.13 17.90 27.52
C LEU A 259 -26.55 19.32 27.57
N VAL A 260 -25.69 19.67 26.62
CA VAL A 260 -25.10 21.01 26.54
C VAL A 260 -26.16 22.06 26.22
N ASN A 261 -27.09 21.83 25.29
CA ASN A 261 -28.18 22.75 24.98
C ASN A 261 -29.01 23.11 26.23
N VAL A 262 -29.31 22.13 27.08
CA VAL A 262 -30.13 22.31 28.29
C VAL A 262 -29.33 22.85 29.49
N HIS A 263 -28.06 22.44 29.65
CA HIS A 263 -27.28 22.70 30.86
C HIS A 263 -26.10 23.68 30.70
N ALA A 264 -25.85 24.24 29.49
CA ALA A 264 -24.77 25.20 29.25
C ALA A 264 -24.81 26.41 30.20
N ALA A 265 -25.96 27.07 30.30
CA ALA A 265 -26.16 28.25 31.15
C ALA A 265 -26.44 27.92 32.63
N THR A 266 -26.38 26.65 33.02
CA THR A 266 -26.59 26.21 34.41
C THR A 266 -25.42 25.36 34.88
N SER A 267 -25.52 24.02 34.86
CA SER A 267 -24.53 23.13 35.46
C SER A 267 -23.15 23.17 34.81
N LEU A 268 -23.04 23.57 33.54
CA LEU A 268 -21.76 23.65 32.83
C LEU A 268 -21.09 25.04 32.90
N ASP A 269 -21.78 26.03 33.49
CA ASP A 269 -21.26 27.38 33.75
C ASP A 269 -20.58 27.98 32.48
N GLY A 270 -21.39 28.09 31.41
CA GLY A 270 -21.03 28.73 30.14
C GLY A 270 -20.09 27.94 29.21
N ARG A 271 -19.40 26.89 29.69
CA ARG A 271 -18.36 26.18 28.93
C ARG A 271 -18.92 25.43 27.71
N THR A 272 -18.14 25.42 26.63
CA THR A 272 -18.44 24.77 25.34
C THR A 272 -17.61 23.51 25.14
N PRO A 273 -17.98 22.35 25.73
CA PRO A 273 -17.14 21.15 25.69
C PRO A 273 -17.00 20.55 24.29
N ALA A 274 -15.92 19.81 24.11
CA ALA A 274 -15.67 18.93 22.96
C ALA A 274 -15.66 17.46 23.40
N TYR A 275 -16.16 16.55 22.57
CA TYR A 275 -16.41 15.16 22.95
C TYR A 275 -15.78 14.19 21.94
N ASP A 276 -15.13 13.12 22.40
CA ASP A 276 -14.69 12.06 21.50
C ASP A 276 -15.87 11.25 20.91
N GLY A 277 -17.08 11.39 21.47
CA GLY A 277 -18.29 10.65 21.08
C GLY A 277 -18.41 9.29 21.76
N SER A 278 -17.56 8.96 22.72
CA SER A 278 -17.42 7.63 23.32
C SER A 278 -17.36 7.66 24.85
N LYS A 279 -16.36 8.36 25.41
CA LYS A 279 -16.06 8.40 26.86
C LYS A 279 -15.35 9.67 27.33
N SER A 280 -14.68 10.41 26.44
CA SER A 280 -13.75 11.48 26.82
C SER A 280 -14.29 12.84 26.38
N LEU A 281 -14.64 13.68 27.35
CA LEU A 281 -15.11 15.05 27.20
C LEU A 281 -14.01 16.00 27.68
N TYR A 282 -13.84 17.13 26.99
CA TYR A 282 -12.80 18.11 27.27
C TYR A 282 -13.41 19.49 27.46
N THR A 283 -12.90 20.26 28.43
CA THR A 283 -13.27 21.68 28.66
C THR A 283 -12.04 22.57 28.77
N ALA A 284 -12.17 23.82 28.33
CA ALA A 284 -11.32 24.90 28.80
C ALA A 284 -11.79 25.28 30.22
N GLY A 285 -10.87 25.24 31.19
CA GLY A 285 -11.16 25.41 32.62
C GLY A 285 -11.88 24.22 33.29
N GLU A 286 -11.83 24.19 34.63
CA GLU A 286 -12.51 23.19 35.46
C GLU A 286 -14.03 23.41 35.47
N LEU A 287 -14.82 22.33 35.44
CA LEU A 287 -16.27 22.39 35.64
C LEU A 287 -16.60 22.63 37.14
N PRO A 288 -17.74 23.24 37.48
CA PRO A 288 -18.12 23.53 38.87
C PRO A 288 -18.49 22.28 39.71
N PHE A 289 -18.15 21.07 39.24
CA PHE A 289 -18.40 19.80 39.91
C PHE A 289 -17.35 18.74 39.54
N LYS A 290 -17.02 17.84 40.49
CA LYS A 290 -16.11 16.69 40.24
C LYS A 290 -16.85 15.45 39.73
N SER A 291 -18.14 15.32 40.02
CA SER A 291 -19.02 14.30 39.46
C SER A 291 -20.46 14.82 39.47
N MET A 292 -21.18 14.72 38.35
CA MET A 292 -22.60 15.06 38.27
C MET A 292 -23.35 14.09 37.36
N ASP A 293 -24.58 13.78 37.73
CA ASP A 293 -25.51 12.96 36.97
C ASP A 293 -26.55 13.84 36.27
N PHE A 294 -26.75 13.62 34.97
CA PHE A 294 -27.73 14.29 34.14
C PHE A 294 -28.74 13.28 33.58
N VAL A 295 -29.94 13.74 33.25
CA VAL A 295 -31.00 12.93 32.63
C VAL A 295 -31.41 13.58 31.32
N VAL A 296 -31.11 12.92 30.20
CA VAL A 296 -31.43 13.39 28.85
C VAL A 296 -32.44 12.44 28.22
N LYS A 297 -33.54 13.00 27.72
CA LYS A 297 -34.62 12.24 27.09
C LYS A 297 -34.49 12.36 25.57
N LEU A 298 -34.53 11.23 24.87
CA LEU A 298 -34.36 11.20 23.42
C LEU A 298 -35.39 10.26 22.77
N GLY A 299 -36.26 10.82 21.92
CA GLY A 299 -37.24 10.07 21.15
C GLY A 299 -38.41 10.93 20.68
N LYS A 300 -39.60 10.34 20.66
CA LYS A 300 -40.90 11.03 20.56
C LYS A 300 -41.77 10.43 21.66
N GLU A 301 -42.56 11.22 22.38
CA GLU A 301 -43.41 10.87 23.54
C GLU A 301 -43.71 9.36 23.74
N ARG A 302 -44.36 8.69 22.77
CA ARG A 302 -44.76 7.27 22.86
C ARG A 302 -43.61 6.24 22.76
N ARG A 303 -42.37 6.68 22.57
CA ARG A 303 -41.10 5.92 22.52
C ARG A 303 -39.93 6.83 22.93
N GLU A 304 -40.14 7.65 23.96
CA GLU A 304 -39.06 8.40 24.59
C GLU A 304 -38.16 7.42 25.36
N ILE A 305 -36.84 7.51 25.16
CA ILE A 305 -35.86 6.74 25.95
C ILE A 305 -35.12 7.74 26.82
N GLU A 306 -35.15 7.47 28.12
CA GLU A 306 -34.41 8.24 29.12
C GLU A 306 -32.98 7.69 29.25
N TYR A 307 -31.99 8.58 29.12
CA TYR A 307 -30.58 8.27 29.24
C TYR A 307 -29.99 9.02 30.43
N LYS A 308 -29.48 8.26 31.40
CA LYS A 308 -28.65 8.82 32.47
C LYS A 308 -27.23 9.04 31.93
N ILE A 309 -26.72 10.26 32.06
CA ILE A 309 -25.39 10.66 31.60
C ILE A 309 -24.61 11.16 32.82
N THR A 310 -23.62 10.38 33.24
CA THR A 310 -22.73 10.73 34.35
C THR A 310 -21.47 11.38 33.77
N ILE A 311 -21.11 12.55 34.28
CA ILE A 311 -19.90 13.32 33.91
C ILE A 311 -18.98 13.38 35.14
N ARG A 312 -17.71 12.98 35.02
CA ARG A 312 -16.73 12.88 36.12
C ARG A 312 -15.37 13.43 35.74
N TYR A 313 -14.78 14.26 36.59
CA TYR A 313 -13.39 14.69 36.43
C TYR A 313 -12.44 13.46 36.44
N ALA A 314 -11.44 13.46 35.55
CA ALA A 314 -10.47 12.38 35.43
C ALA A 314 -9.01 12.86 35.43
N GLY A 315 -8.74 14.09 34.97
CA GLY A 315 -7.40 14.67 34.98
C GLY A 315 -7.35 15.99 34.19
N SER A 316 -6.14 16.48 33.94
CA SER A 316 -5.90 17.68 33.13
C SER A 316 -4.71 17.47 32.20
N ALA A 317 -4.85 17.92 30.95
CA ALA A 317 -3.81 17.92 29.94
C ALA A 317 -2.97 19.21 30.04
N ASN A 318 -1.64 19.06 30.05
CA ASN A 318 -0.70 20.12 30.39
C ASN A 318 -0.14 20.79 29.12
N LEU A 319 -0.55 22.03 28.86
CA LEU A 319 -0.11 22.80 27.68
C LEU A 319 1.37 23.20 27.75
N HIS A 320 1.94 23.38 28.93
CA HIS A 320 3.38 23.67 29.11
C HIS A 320 4.26 22.47 28.74
N HIS A 321 3.87 21.24 29.08
CA HIS A 321 4.54 20.02 28.59
C HIS A 321 4.49 19.95 27.06
N LEU A 322 3.35 20.27 26.43
CA LEU A 322 3.27 20.39 24.97
C LEU A 322 4.23 21.45 24.40
N GLN A 323 4.38 22.62 25.04
CA GLN A 323 5.38 23.61 24.63
C GLN A 323 6.82 23.07 24.77
N GLN A 324 7.17 22.42 25.89
CA GLN A 324 8.51 21.86 26.12
C GLN A 324 8.84 20.73 25.14
N PHE A 325 7.87 19.90 24.77
CA PHE A 325 8.01 18.87 23.75
C PHE A 325 8.20 19.47 22.34
N LEU A 326 7.40 20.47 21.96
CA LEU A 326 7.55 21.17 20.68
C LEU A 326 8.88 21.96 20.58
N ARG A 327 9.40 22.47 21.70
CA ARG A 327 10.73 23.08 21.80
C ARG A 327 11.88 22.05 21.83
N GLY A 328 11.59 20.74 21.80
CA GLY A 328 12.57 19.66 21.90
C GLY A 328 13.25 19.53 23.26
N GLN A 329 12.80 20.27 24.28
CA GLN A 329 13.34 20.28 25.65
C GLN A 329 12.95 19.01 26.42
N GLN A 330 11.76 18.46 26.13
CA GLN A 330 11.30 17.18 26.66
C GLN A 330 11.13 16.16 25.52
N ARG A 331 11.51 14.90 25.76
CA ARG A 331 11.38 13.81 24.76
C ARG A 331 10.07 13.05 24.85
N ASP A 332 9.42 13.06 26.02
CA ASP A 332 8.17 12.32 26.23
C ASP A 332 6.99 13.09 25.61
N SER A 333 6.14 12.38 24.85
CA SER A 333 5.10 12.99 24.01
C SER A 333 3.79 13.14 24.80
N PRO A 334 3.23 14.35 24.93
CA PRO A 334 1.96 14.57 25.61
C PRO A 334 0.77 14.14 24.75
N GLU A 335 0.64 12.84 24.48
CA GLU A 335 -0.38 12.27 23.60
C GLU A 335 -1.81 12.66 24.02
N ASP A 336 -2.12 12.65 25.32
CA ASP A 336 -3.44 13.08 25.84
C ASP A 336 -3.76 14.54 25.49
N THR A 337 -2.76 15.43 25.53
CA THR A 337 -2.93 16.86 25.21
C THR A 337 -3.14 17.06 23.72
N ILE A 338 -2.36 16.35 22.89
CA ILE A 338 -2.51 16.38 21.43
C ILE A 338 -3.85 15.76 21.02
N GLN A 339 -4.30 14.69 21.69
CA GLN A 339 -5.60 14.05 21.46
C GLN A 339 -6.77 14.97 21.87
N ALA A 340 -6.68 15.66 23.00
CA ALA A 340 -7.70 16.62 23.42
C ALA A 340 -7.89 17.71 22.36
N LEU A 341 -6.80 18.31 21.87
CA LEU A 341 -6.82 19.35 20.84
C LEU A 341 -7.28 18.81 19.47
N ASP A 342 -6.95 17.57 19.08
CA ASP A 342 -7.50 16.92 17.87
C ASP A 342 -9.02 16.72 17.99
N VAL A 343 -9.53 16.38 19.18
CA VAL A 343 -10.98 16.25 19.43
C VAL A 343 -11.69 17.60 19.36
N VAL A 344 -11.15 18.66 19.97
CA VAL A 344 -11.70 20.03 19.91
C VAL A 344 -11.85 20.50 18.46
N LEU A 345 -10.78 20.39 17.66
CA LEU A 345 -10.78 20.79 16.25
C LEU A 345 -11.67 19.91 15.34
N ARG A 346 -12.27 18.83 15.86
CA ARG A 346 -13.05 17.85 15.09
C ARG A 346 -14.52 17.75 15.51
N GLU A 347 -14.90 18.28 16.68
CA GLU A 347 -16.27 18.19 17.22
C GLU A 347 -17.31 18.71 16.23
N SER A 348 -17.19 19.99 15.85
CA SER A 348 -18.14 20.67 14.97
C SER A 348 -18.27 19.99 13.60
N SER A 349 -17.19 19.39 13.09
CA SER A 349 -17.19 18.62 11.84
C SER A 349 -17.82 17.23 12.01
N SER A 350 -17.71 16.61 13.19
CA SER A 350 -18.38 15.34 13.51
C SER A 350 -19.88 15.46 13.76
N LEU A 351 -20.36 16.67 14.06
CA LEU A 351 -21.79 16.99 14.11
C LEU A 351 -22.36 17.28 12.71
N LYS A 352 -21.61 17.99 11.84
CA LYS A 352 -22.04 18.38 10.49
C LYS A 352 -21.94 17.27 9.43
N TYR A 353 -20.94 16.38 9.52
CA TYR A 353 -20.57 15.49 8.40
C TYR A 353 -20.45 14.02 8.80
N VAL A 354 -20.56 13.12 7.81
CA VAL A 354 -20.43 11.68 8.04
C VAL A 354 -18.97 11.36 8.37
N THR A 355 -18.70 11.08 9.64
CA THR A 355 -17.35 10.80 10.15
C THR A 355 -16.98 9.33 9.93
N VAL A 356 -15.81 9.09 9.35
CA VAL A 356 -15.22 7.76 9.13
C VAL A 356 -13.74 7.82 9.53
N SER A 357 -13.40 7.27 10.70
CA SER A 357 -12.07 7.41 11.30
C SER A 357 -11.69 8.89 11.48
N ARG A 358 -10.55 9.34 10.92
CA ARG A 358 -10.08 10.73 10.88
C ARG A 358 -10.49 11.49 9.60
N SER A 359 -11.55 11.05 8.90
CA SER A 359 -12.10 11.72 7.73
C SER A 359 -13.59 12.06 7.84
N PHE A 360 -14.00 13.13 7.17
CA PHE A 360 -15.36 13.65 7.12
C PHE A 360 -15.85 13.70 5.67
N PHE A 361 -17.10 13.29 5.42
CA PHE A 361 -17.67 13.17 4.08
C PHE A 361 -19.07 13.79 3.99
N CYS A 362 -19.37 14.42 2.85
CA CYS A 362 -20.69 14.91 2.47
C CYS A 362 -20.83 14.92 0.94
N LYS A 363 -22.06 14.88 0.42
CA LYS A 363 -22.33 15.03 -1.03
C LYS A 363 -22.05 16.42 -1.56
N ASP A 364 -22.13 17.45 -0.72
CA ASP A 364 -21.94 18.86 -1.09
C ASP A 364 -20.48 19.15 -1.49
N PHE A 365 -19.54 18.35 -0.97
CA PHE A 365 -18.14 18.34 -1.39
C PHE A 365 -17.92 17.71 -2.79
N GLY A 366 -19.01 17.22 -3.41
CA GLY A 366 -19.05 16.50 -4.67
C GLY A 366 -19.16 14.99 -4.49
N HIS A 367 -19.92 14.35 -5.37
CA HIS A 367 -20.09 12.90 -5.43
C HIS A 367 -20.11 12.42 -6.88
N SER A 368 -19.87 11.13 -7.12
CA SER A 368 -19.86 10.53 -8.45
C SER A 368 -20.32 9.07 -8.43
N ASP A 369 -21.16 8.67 -9.38
CA ASP A 369 -21.56 7.28 -9.55
C ASP A 369 -20.34 6.37 -9.84
N ILE A 370 -20.32 5.18 -9.21
CA ILE A 370 -19.30 4.14 -9.46
C ILE A 370 -19.91 2.81 -9.92
N GLY A 371 -21.24 2.68 -9.91
CA GLY A 371 -22.03 1.53 -10.38
C GLY A 371 -22.40 0.51 -9.30
N GLN A 372 -23.44 -0.28 -9.57
CA GLN A 372 -24.03 -1.30 -8.68
C GLN A 372 -24.61 -0.72 -7.38
N GLY A 373 -25.38 0.37 -7.49
CA GLY A 373 -26.04 1.01 -6.35
C GLY A 373 -25.10 1.78 -5.42
N LEU A 374 -23.85 2.02 -5.85
CA LEU A 374 -22.82 2.71 -5.08
C LEU A 374 -22.40 4.03 -5.74
N GLU A 375 -22.02 4.98 -4.89
CA GLU A 375 -21.48 6.28 -5.27
C GLU A 375 -20.22 6.58 -4.45
N CYS A 376 -19.28 7.34 -5.01
CA CYS A 376 -18.12 7.87 -4.31
C CYS A 376 -18.46 9.26 -3.77
N TRP A 377 -18.29 9.50 -2.47
CA TRP A 377 -18.40 10.84 -1.88
C TRP A 377 -17.00 11.41 -1.67
N ARG A 378 -16.86 12.72 -1.91
CA ARG A 378 -15.69 13.50 -1.52
C ARG A 378 -15.77 13.94 -0.06
N GLY A 379 -14.65 14.41 0.44
CA GLY A 379 -14.47 14.76 1.84
C GLY A 379 -13.02 15.12 2.12
N TYR A 380 -12.68 15.18 3.40
CA TYR A 380 -11.33 15.51 3.86
C TYR A 380 -10.88 14.60 5.00
N TYR A 381 -9.57 14.48 5.12
CA TYR A 381 -8.87 13.98 6.31
C TYR A 381 -8.39 15.17 7.13
N GLN A 382 -8.34 14.99 8.45
CA GLN A 382 -7.80 15.94 9.40
C GLN A 382 -7.04 15.18 10.50
N SER A 383 -5.82 15.62 10.83
CA SER A 383 -5.12 15.20 12.05
C SER A 383 -4.23 16.32 12.57
N LEU A 384 -4.30 16.58 13.87
CA LEU A 384 -3.33 17.41 14.56
C LEU A 384 -1.99 16.66 14.73
N ARG A 385 -0.86 17.34 14.55
CA ARG A 385 0.50 16.78 14.55
C ARG A 385 1.50 17.70 15.24
N PRO A 386 2.33 17.21 16.19
CA PRO A 386 3.48 17.98 16.67
C PRO A 386 4.58 18.01 15.60
N THR A 387 5.15 19.18 15.34
CA THR A 387 6.16 19.39 14.30
C THR A 387 7.18 20.46 14.72
N GLN A 388 8.31 20.57 14.03
CA GLN A 388 9.35 21.56 14.33
C GLN A 388 8.88 23.02 14.21
N MET A 389 7.90 23.29 13.35
CA MET A 389 7.25 24.60 13.25
C MET A 389 6.23 24.87 14.38
N GLY A 390 6.13 23.99 15.38
CA GLY A 390 5.07 23.98 16.39
C GLY A 390 3.99 22.96 16.07
N LEU A 391 2.78 23.18 16.58
CA LEU A 391 1.64 22.30 16.36
C LEU A 391 1.08 22.54 14.94
N SER A 392 0.81 21.49 14.15
CA SER A 392 0.28 21.64 12.79
C SER A 392 -0.93 20.76 12.52
N LEU A 393 -1.92 21.32 11.80
CA LEU A 393 -3.09 20.60 11.32
C LEU A 393 -2.81 20.07 9.92
N ASN A 394 -2.64 18.75 9.77
CA ASN A 394 -2.53 18.13 8.46
C ASN A 394 -3.93 17.90 7.87
N MET A 395 -4.17 18.41 6.66
CA MET A 395 -5.45 18.25 5.95
C MET A 395 -5.26 17.80 4.50
N ASP A 396 -5.92 16.71 4.09
CA ASP A 396 -5.83 16.16 2.72
C ASP A 396 -7.22 15.75 2.19
N ILE A 397 -7.41 15.81 0.87
CA ILE A 397 -8.69 15.42 0.26
C ILE A 397 -8.87 13.91 0.31
N SER A 398 -10.01 13.50 0.84
CA SER A 398 -10.43 12.11 0.99
C SER A 398 -11.58 11.78 0.04
N SER A 399 -11.74 10.51 -0.30
CA SER A 399 -12.88 10.01 -1.07
C SER A 399 -13.13 8.55 -0.75
N THR A 400 -14.38 8.14 -0.58
CA THR A 400 -14.74 6.74 -0.27
C THR A 400 -16.12 6.38 -0.80
N ALA A 401 -16.38 5.08 -0.95
CA ALA A 401 -17.67 4.58 -1.43
C ALA A 401 -18.77 4.58 -0.36
N PHE A 402 -19.97 4.96 -0.78
CA PHE A 402 -21.22 4.97 -0.04
C PHE A 402 -22.31 4.24 -0.86
N TYR A 403 -23.33 3.73 -0.19
CA TYR A 403 -24.55 3.25 -0.84
C TYR A 403 -25.40 4.44 -1.30
N LYS A 404 -25.87 4.42 -2.56
CA LYS A 404 -26.81 5.42 -3.08
C LYS A 404 -28.15 5.34 -2.29
N PRO A 405 -28.81 6.47 -1.97
CA PRO A 405 -30.09 6.48 -1.25
C PRO A 405 -31.30 6.20 -2.16
N ILE A 406 -31.22 5.14 -2.97
CA ILE A 406 -32.24 4.74 -3.96
C ILE A 406 -33.23 3.72 -3.37
N SER A 407 -34.38 3.50 -4.03
CA SER A 407 -35.26 2.40 -3.68
C SER A 407 -34.55 1.06 -3.84
N VAL A 408 -34.89 0.06 -3.02
CA VAL A 408 -34.19 -1.24 -3.06
C VAL A 408 -34.41 -1.93 -4.42
N ILE A 409 -35.56 -1.71 -5.07
CA ILE A 409 -35.80 -2.12 -6.46
C ILE A 409 -34.74 -1.55 -7.43
N LYS A 410 -34.47 -0.24 -7.39
CA LYS A 410 -33.43 0.38 -8.23
C LYS A 410 -32.04 -0.14 -7.90
N PHE A 411 -31.76 -0.42 -6.62
CA PHE A 411 -30.50 -1.04 -6.22
C PHE A 411 -30.34 -2.46 -6.80
N VAL A 412 -31.40 -3.27 -6.80
CA VAL A 412 -31.41 -4.60 -7.43
C VAL A 412 -31.19 -4.48 -8.93
N GLN A 413 -31.87 -3.56 -9.61
CA GLN A 413 -31.72 -3.31 -11.05
C GLN A 413 -30.31 -2.83 -11.43
N GLU A 414 -29.66 -2.00 -10.61
CA GLU A 414 -28.25 -1.62 -10.82
C GLU A 414 -27.26 -2.77 -10.57
N CYS A 415 -27.64 -3.79 -9.79
CA CYS A 415 -26.81 -4.97 -9.54
C CYS A 415 -27.06 -6.10 -10.55
N VAL A 416 -28.29 -6.23 -11.04
CA VAL A 416 -28.81 -7.28 -11.93
C VAL A 416 -29.65 -6.60 -13.02
N PRO A 417 -29.03 -6.10 -14.11
CA PRO A 417 -29.72 -5.28 -15.11
C PRO A 417 -30.90 -5.97 -15.79
N ASP A 418 -30.78 -7.28 -16.03
CA ASP A 418 -31.77 -8.10 -16.75
C ASP A 418 -32.92 -8.60 -15.85
N SER A 419 -33.10 -8.01 -14.66
CA SER A 419 -34.08 -8.46 -13.66
C SER A 419 -35.53 -8.06 -14.01
N ASN A 420 -36.33 -9.06 -14.37
CA ASN A 420 -37.75 -8.91 -14.70
C ASN A 420 -38.63 -8.97 -13.44
N PRO A 421 -39.55 -8.00 -13.19
CA PRO A 421 -40.46 -8.02 -12.03
C PRO A 421 -41.35 -9.28 -11.92
N LYS A 422 -41.63 -9.94 -13.06
CA LYS A 422 -42.53 -11.10 -13.16
C LYS A 422 -41.81 -12.45 -13.02
N GLN A 423 -40.49 -12.47 -12.86
CA GLN A 423 -39.71 -13.71 -12.77
C GLN A 423 -38.91 -13.76 -11.45
N PRO A 424 -38.69 -14.95 -10.86
CA PRO A 424 -37.81 -15.11 -9.72
C PRO A 424 -36.37 -14.68 -10.05
N ILE A 425 -35.68 -14.08 -9.08
CA ILE A 425 -34.26 -13.77 -9.20
C ILE A 425 -33.46 -15.08 -9.04
N ALA A 426 -32.63 -15.41 -10.04
CA ALA A 426 -31.79 -16.60 -10.03
C ALA A 426 -30.94 -16.70 -8.75
N ASP A 427 -30.83 -17.91 -8.19
CA ASP A 427 -30.26 -18.16 -6.86
C ASP A 427 -28.87 -17.59 -6.64
N LEU A 428 -28.06 -17.60 -7.69
CA LEU A 428 -26.67 -17.13 -7.68
C LEU A 428 -26.56 -15.60 -7.59
N ASP A 429 -27.52 -14.89 -8.18
CA ASP A 429 -27.63 -13.43 -8.09
C ASP A 429 -28.41 -13.01 -6.84
N ARG A 430 -29.40 -13.81 -6.40
CA ARG A 430 -30.04 -13.72 -5.08
C ARG A 430 -29.00 -13.81 -3.96
N MET A 431 -28.07 -14.77 -4.02
CA MET A 431 -26.97 -14.88 -3.06
C MET A 431 -25.97 -13.71 -3.15
N THR A 432 -25.79 -13.12 -4.33
CA THR A 432 -24.99 -11.90 -4.51
C THR A 432 -25.66 -10.68 -3.89
N LEU A 433 -26.97 -10.50 -4.11
CA LEU A 433 -27.79 -9.46 -3.48
C LEU A 433 -27.87 -9.63 -1.95
N LYS A 434 -28.00 -10.86 -1.45
CA LYS A 434 -27.93 -11.19 -0.01
C LYS A 434 -26.61 -10.73 0.59
N LYS A 435 -25.47 -10.98 -0.07
CA LYS A 435 -24.14 -10.49 0.34
C LYS A 435 -24.03 -8.96 0.23
N ALA A 436 -24.62 -8.33 -0.79
CA ALA A 436 -24.57 -6.88 -0.99
C ALA A 436 -25.37 -6.10 0.08
N LEU A 437 -26.62 -6.50 0.32
CA LEU A 437 -27.59 -5.82 1.20
C LEU A 437 -27.45 -6.18 2.68
N ARG A 438 -26.87 -7.33 3.05
CA ARG A 438 -26.65 -7.68 4.48
C ARG A 438 -25.86 -6.58 5.19
N GLY A 439 -26.47 -6.05 6.26
CA GLY A 439 -25.96 -4.97 7.10
C GLY A 439 -26.47 -3.56 6.73
N VAL A 440 -27.05 -3.36 5.56
CA VAL A 440 -27.58 -2.06 5.10
C VAL A 440 -28.84 -1.69 5.87
N ARG A 441 -29.03 -0.39 6.17
CA ARG A 441 -30.27 0.13 6.73
C ARG A 441 -31.19 0.67 5.63
N VAL A 442 -32.47 0.39 5.75
CA VAL A 442 -33.53 0.88 4.86
C VAL A 442 -34.62 1.57 5.66
N GLU A 443 -35.23 2.58 5.06
CA GLU A 443 -36.43 3.26 5.54
C GLU A 443 -37.66 2.70 4.79
N THR A 444 -38.76 2.46 5.50
CA THR A 444 -40.03 2.07 4.87
C THR A 444 -40.73 3.26 4.21
N THR A 445 -41.17 3.07 2.97
CA THR A 445 -41.94 4.07 2.20
C THR A 445 -43.46 3.93 2.38
N HIS A 446 -43.91 2.90 3.13
CA HIS A 446 -45.32 2.63 3.41
C HIS A 446 -45.73 3.11 4.81
N GLY A 447 -46.96 3.63 4.92
CA GLY A 447 -47.55 4.15 6.15
C GLY A 447 -47.07 5.56 6.55
N GLU A 448 -47.81 6.21 7.44
CA GLU A 448 -47.54 7.58 7.92
C GLU A 448 -46.18 7.73 8.63
N LYS A 449 -45.72 6.65 9.28
CA LYS A 449 -44.52 6.66 10.14
C LYS A 449 -43.44 5.77 9.52
N ARG A 450 -42.66 6.39 8.64
CA ARG A 450 -41.43 5.83 8.08
C ARG A 450 -40.56 5.24 9.20
N SER A 451 -40.13 4.01 9.02
CA SER A 451 -39.45 3.21 10.05
C SER A 451 -38.16 2.62 9.50
N VAL A 452 -37.10 2.69 10.31
CA VAL A 452 -35.74 2.28 9.91
C VAL A 452 -35.43 0.86 10.38
N TYR A 453 -35.04 0.01 9.44
CA TYR A 453 -34.70 -1.40 9.66
C TYR A 453 -33.30 -1.72 9.14
N LYS A 454 -32.61 -2.70 9.75
CA LYS A 454 -31.29 -3.19 9.31
C LYS A 454 -31.45 -4.57 8.70
N ILE A 455 -31.08 -4.71 7.42
CA ILE A 455 -31.24 -5.96 6.67
C ILE A 455 -30.29 -7.03 7.24
N THR A 456 -30.85 -8.14 7.71
CA THR A 456 -30.13 -9.34 8.16
C THR A 456 -29.93 -10.34 7.03
N GLY A 457 -30.89 -10.43 6.10
CA GLY A 457 -30.88 -11.32 4.94
C GLY A 457 -31.96 -10.99 3.91
N ILE A 458 -32.15 -11.89 2.95
CA ILE A 458 -33.28 -11.92 2.02
C ILE A 458 -33.76 -13.37 1.90
N THR A 459 -35.06 -13.57 1.60
CA THR A 459 -35.70 -14.89 1.57
C THR A 459 -35.15 -15.81 0.47
N SER A 460 -35.42 -17.11 0.61
CA SER A 460 -35.29 -18.12 -0.45
C SER A 460 -36.50 -18.10 -1.38
N VAL A 461 -37.71 -18.05 -0.83
CA VAL A 461 -38.96 -18.04 -1.59
C VAL A 461 -39.33 -16.66 -2.14
N PRO A 462 -40.09 -16.59 -3.25
CA PRO A 462 -40.76 -15.39 -3.75
C PRO A 462 -41.72 -14.74 -2.72
N LEU A 463 -41.96 -13.45 -2.87
CA LEU A 463 -42.87 -12.68 -2.01
C LEU A 463 -44.33 -13.18 -2.08
N ALA A 464 -44.75 -13.73 -3.23
CA ALA A 464 -46.07 -14.33 -3.43
C ALA A 464 -46.32 -15.59 -2.59
N GLU A 465 -45.27 -16.37 -2.31
CA GLU A 465 -45.33 -17.63 -1.55
C GLU A 465 -44.98 -17.44 -0.06
N LEU A 466 -44.54 -16.23 0.31
CA LEU A 466 -44.03 -15.92 1.64
C LEU A 466 -45.18 -15.72 2.64
N ASN A 467 -45.59 -16.82 3.27
CA ASN A 467 -46.53 -16.81 4.40
C ASN A 467 -45.88 -16.35 5.71
N PHE A 468 -46.68 -15.67 6.53
CA PHE A 468 -46.37 -15.35 7.91
C PHE A 468 -47.67 -15.23 8.74
N SER A 469 -47.55 -15.20 10.06
CA SER A 469 -48.68 -15.01 10.97
C SER A 469 -48.61 -13.66 11.67
N PRO A 470 -49.36 -12.64 11.21
CA PRO A 470 -49.55 -11.41 11.99
C PRO A 470 -50.39 -11.73 13.24
N ASN A 471 -49.87 -11.37 14.42
CA ASN A 471 -50.59 -11.42 15.71
C ASN A 471 -51.23 -12.76 16.10
N GLU A 472 -50.75 -13.90 15.56
CA GLU A 472 -51.27 -15.25 15.83
C GLU A 472 -52.69 -15.54 15.28
N GLU A 473 -53.36 -14.54 14.69
CA GLU A 473 -54.71 -14.59 14.08
C GLU A 473 -54.74 -15.28 12.69
N GLY A 474 -53.91 -16.30 12.46
CA GLY A 474 -53.85 -17.11 11.24
C GLY A 474 -52.61 -16.92 10.37
N GLN A 475 -52.57 -17.58 9.21
CA GLN A 475 -51.50 -17.49 8.19
C GLN A 475 -51.97 -16.63 7.01
N MET A 476 -51.14 -15.72 6.52
CA MET A 476 -51.37 -15.00 5.26
C MET A 476 -50.06 -14.68 4.54
N THR A 477 -50.12 -14.45 3.23
CA THR A 477 -48.96 -13.98 2.46
C THR A 477 -48.63 -12.52 2.79
N VAL A 478 -47.36 -12.14 2.65
CA VAL A 478 -46.96 -10.72 2.73
C VAL A 478 -47.67 -9.86 1.67
N VAL A 479 -48.00 -10.42 0.50
CA VAL A 479 -48.76 -9.71 -0.55
C VAL A 479 -50.18 -9.39 -0.10
N GLN A 480 -50.91 -10.35 0.46
CA GLN A 480 -52.25 -10.13 1.02
C GLN A 480 -52.22 -9.11 2.17
N TYR A 481 -51.25 -9.22 3.08
CA TYR A 481 -51.12 -8.28 4.19
C TYR A 481 -50.90 -6.83 3.71
N PHE A 482 -50.03 -6.59 2.74
CA PHE A 482 -49.79 -5.24 2.21
C PHE A 482 -50.99 -4.68 1.44
N ALA A 483 -51.72 -5.52 0.71
CA ALA A 483 -52.96 -5.13 0.04
C ALA A 483 -54.06 -4.75 1.05
N THR A 484 -54.29 -5.57 2.08
CA THR A 484 -55.37 -5.35 3.06
C THR A 484 -55.02 -4.27 4.08
N ARG A 485 -53.80 -4.25 4.63
CA ARG A 485 -53.45 -3.37 5.76
C ARG A 485 -53.01 -1.96 5.36
N TYR A 486 -52.46 -1.80 4.15
CA TYR A 486 -51.88 -0.55 3.66
C TYR A 486 -52.41 -0.12 2.28
N SER A 487 -53.37 -0.85 1.71
CA SER A 487 -53.88 -0.63 0.34
C SER A 487 -52.78 -0.64 -0.74
N PHE A 488 -51.64 -1.30 -0.46
CA PHE A 488 -50.43 -1.23 -1.29
C PHE A 488 -50.33 -2.44 -2.22
N ARG A 489 -50.66 -2.24 -3.51
CA ARG A 489 -50.62 -3.30 -4.52
C ARG A 489 -49.20 -3.50 -5.07
N LEU A 490 -48.45 -4.38 -4.41
CA LEU A 490 -47.10 -4.80 -4.81
C LEU A 490 -47.06 -5.36 -6.25
N GLN A 491 -46.06 -4.96 -7.01
CA GLN A 491 -45.82 -5.40 -8.40
C GLN A 491 -44.73 -6.48 -8.48
N TYR A 492 -43.73 -6.42 -7.59
CA TYR A 492 -42.55 -7.29 -7.60
C TYR A 492 -42.78 -8.59 -6.81
N THR A 493 -43.90 -9.27 -7.08
CA THR A 493 -44.35 -10.44 -6.28
C THR A 493 -43.52 -11.70 -6.49
N ALA A 494 -42.84 -11.84 -7.63
CA ALA A 494 -41.93 -12.94 -7.91
C ALA A 494 -40.54 -12.77 -7.25
N TRP A 495 -40.22 -11.60 -6.72
CA TRP A 495 -38.91 -11.30 -6.12
C TRP A 495 -38.85 -11.71 -4.64
N PRO A 496 -37.65 -11.98 -4.08
CA PRO A 496 -37.49 -12.29 -2.67
C PRO A 496 -37.76 -11.07 -1.77
N CYS A 497 -38.18 -11.33 -0.54
CA CYS A 497 -38.43 -10.31 0.47
C CYS A 497 -37.15 -9.99 1.28
N LEU A 498 -37.03 -8.77 1.81
CA LEU A 498 -35.97 -8.44 2.76
C LEU A 498 -36.31 -8.98 4.14
N GLN A 499 -35.29 -9.42 4.88
CA GLN A 499 -35.41 -9.88 6.27
C GLN A 499 -34.68 -8.90 7.21
N SER A 500 -35.30 -8.63 8.35
CA SER A 500 -34.79 -7.82 9.47
C SER A 500 -35.24 -8.45 10.80
N GLY A 501 -34.69 -8.01 11.93
CA GLY A 501 -35.06 -8.50 13.27
C GLY A 501 -34.20 -9.66 13.78
N LYS A 502 -34.79 -10.53 14.60
CA LYS A 502 -34.17 -11.80 15.05
C LYS A 502 -34.72 -12.94 14.20
N ASP A 503 -33.93 -13.99 13.97
CA ASP A 503 -34.36 -15.14 13.18
C ASP A 503 -35.55 -15.89 13.83
N SER A 504 -35.74 -15.77 15.14
CA SER A 504 -36.90 -16.29 15.88
C SER A 504 -38.19 -15.46 15.75
N LYS A 505 -38.12 -14.24 15.22
CA LYS A 505 -39.28 -13.40 14.89
C LYS A 505 -38.90 -12.43 13.74
N PRO A 506 -38.78 -12.95 12.51
CA PRO A 506 -38.31 -12.18 11.37
C PRO A 506 -39.32 -11.12 10.95
N ILE A 507 -38.82 -9.95 10.55
CA ILE A 507 -39.58 -8.85 9.98
C ILE A 507 -39.37 -8.89 8.47
N TYR A 508 -40.45 -9.16 7.72
CA TYR A 508 -40.46 -9.21 6.27
C TYR A 508 -40.81 -7.85 5.67
N LEU A 509 -39.95 -7.34 4.79
CA LEU A 509 -40.10 -6.02 4.17
C LEU A 509 -39.99 -6.14 2.64
N PRO A 510 -41.07 -5.89 1.87
CA PRO A 510 -41.01 -5.89 0.41
C PRO A 510 -40.01 -4.87 -0.12
N MET A 511 -39.19 -5.26 -1.10
CA MET A 511 -38.16 -4.38 -1.69
C MET A 511 -38.73 -3.11 -2.33
N GLU A 512 -39.96 -3.19 -2.84
CA GLU A 512 -40.73 -2.07 -3.41
C GLU A 512 -41.14 -1.04 -2.36
N ALA A 513 -41.33 -1.46 -1.11
CA ALA A 513 -41.79 -0.63 0.00
C ALA A 513 -40.63 -0.11 0.89
N CYS A 514 -39.40 -0.10 0.35
CA CYS A 514 -38.15 0.22 1.05
C CYS A 514 -37.21 1.14 0.24
N GLN A 515 -36.58 2.10 0.91
CA GLN A 515 -35.52 2.96 0.37
C GLN A 515 -34.23 2.85 1.18
N ILE A 516 -33.07 2.82 0.52
CA ILE A 516 -31.76 2.82 1.19
C ILE A 516 -31.50 4.18 1.82
N ILE A 517 -31.04 4.18 3.07
CA ILE A 517 -30.76 5.42 3.82
C ILE A 517 -29.41 6.00 3.41
N GLU A 518 -29.34 7.33 3.33
CA GLU A 518 -28.14 8.09 3.01
C GLU A 518 -27.01 7.97 4.08
N GLY A 519 -25.78 8.36 3.73
CA GLY A 519 -24.64 8.40 4.65
C GLY A 519 -24.08 7.02 5.04
N GLN A 520 -24.51 5.95 4.36
CA GLN A 520 -24.06 4.59 4.65
C GLN A 520 -22.81 4.24 3.85
N LYS A 521 -21.65 4.27 4.51
CA LYS A 521 -20.36 3.84 3.92
C LYS A 521 -20.45 2.40 3.43
N TYR A 522 -19.93 2.11 2.24
CA TYR A 522 -19.73 0.75 1.75
C TYR A 522 -18.48 0.14 2.42
N PRO A 523 -18.59 -0.98 3.17
CA PRO A 523 -17.46 -1.53 3.94
C PRO A 523 -16.67 -2.64 3.23
N LYS A 524 -17.19 -3.18 2.12
CA LYS A 524 -16.67 -4.37 1.43
C LYS A 524 -15.65 -3.99 0.34
N LYS A 525 -14.88 -4.95 -0.16
CA LYS A 525 -13.98 -4.74 -1.32
C LYS A 525 -14.78 -4.32 -2.55
N LEU A 526 -14.34 -3.27 -3.23
CA LEU A 526 -14.93 -2.81 -4.49
C LEU A 526 -14.43 -3.64 -5.68
N SER A 527 -15.26 -3.79 -6.71
CA SER A 527 -14.85 -4.44 -7.96
C SER A 527 -13.79 -3.61 -8.70
N SER A 528 -12.98 -4.28 -9.53
CA SER A 528 -11.98 -3.62 -10.40
C SER A 528 -12.57 -2.48 -11.26
N LYS A 529 -13.85 -2.58 -11.67
CA LYS A 529 -14.58 -1.52 -12.39
C LYS A 529 -14.90 -0.30 -11.50
N GLN A 530 -15.43 -0.53 -10.29
CA GLN A 530 -15.69 0.53 -9.31
C GLN A 530 -14.40 1.22 -8.86
N VAL A 531 -13.31 0.48 -8.61
CA VAL A 531 -11.99 1.04 -8.29
C VAL A 531 -11.50 1.95 -9.43
N THR A 532 -11.62 1.50 -10.68
CA THR A 532 -11.28 2.31 -11.86
C THR A 532 -12.12 3.59 -11.94
N ASN A 533 -13.42 3.52 -11.61
CA ASN A 533 -14.30 4.69 -11.59
C ASN A 533 -13.92 5.69 -10.48
N ILE A 534 -13.63 5.21 -9.26
CA ILE A 534 -13.11 6.07 -8.17
C ILE A 534 -11.81 6.74 -8.59
N LEU A 535 -10.85 5.99 -9.15
CA LEU A 535 -9.56 6.55 -9.58
C LEU A 535 -9.77 7.66 -10.63
N LYS A 536 -10.65 7.46 -11.62
CA LYS A 536 -11.01 8.51 -12.59
C LYS A 536 -11.66 9.74 -11.95
N ALA A 537 -12.50 9.57 -10.93
CA ALA A 537 -13.22 10.66 -10.26
C ALA A 537 -12.38 11.41 -9.20
N THR A 538 -11.24 10.85 -8.76
CA THR A 538 -10.44 11.35 -7.62
C THR A 538 -8.97 11.65 -7.95
N CYS A 539 -8.50 11.29 -9.14
CA CYS A 539 -7.12 11.56 -9.58
C CYS A 539 -6.94 13.04 -9.95
N GLU A 540 -6.57 13.85 -8.96
CA GLU A 540 -6.34 15.29 -9.12
C GLU A 540 -4.84 15.63 -9.11
N GLY A 541 -4.40 16.37 -10.12
CA GLY A 541 -3.04 16.93 -10.18
C GLY A 541 -2.78 17.97 -9.08
N PRO A 542 -1.51 18.20 -8.71
CA PRO A 542 -1.11 18.94 -7.51
C PRO A 542 -1.80 20.30 -7.37
N LYS A 543 -1.73 21.14 -8.41
CA LYS A 543 -2.36 22.47 -8.44
C LYS A 543 -3.88 22.49 -8.23
N ARG A 544 -4.58 21.41 -8.62
CA ARG A 544 -6.03 21.26 -8.37
C ARG A 544 -6.27 20.77 -6.94
N ARG A 545 -5.52 19.76 -6.49
CA ARG A 545 -5.61 19.22 -5.13
C ARG A 545 -5.31 20.29 -4.09
N GLU A 546 -4.27 21.09 -4.29
CA GLU A 546 -3.89 22.23 -3.45
C GLU A 546 -5.03 23.24 -3.30
N LYS A 547 -5.58 23.76 -4.42
CA LYS A 547 -6.73 24.69 -4.37
C LYS A 547 -7.91 24.07 -3.62
N ASN A 548 -8.22 22.80 -3.91
CA ASN A 548 -9.34 22.11 -3.31
C ASN A 548 -9.12 21.86 -1.79
N ILE A 549 -7.88 21.73 -1.29
CA ILE A 549 -7.57 21.68 0.16
C ILE A 549 -7.76 23.06 0.79
N LEU A 550 -7.21 24.13 0.19
CA LEU A 550 -7.35 25.50 0.71
C LEU A 550 -8.83 25.89 0.85
N GLN A 551 -9.62 25.64 -0.20
CA GLN A 551 -11.07 25.85 -0.18
C GLN A 551 -11.77 25.06 0.94
N MET A 552 -11.23 23.91 1.35
CA MET A 552 -11.78 23.11 2.45
C MET A 552 -11.50 23.72 3.83
N VAL A 553 -10.31 24.30 4.01
CA VAL A 553 -9.95 25.04 5.24
C VAL A 553 -10.85 26.27 5.39
N ASP A 554 -11.04 27.01 4.30
CA ASP A 554 -11.97 28.15 4.24
C ASP A 554 -13.41 27.70 4.57
N GLN A 555 -13.90 26.62 3.96
CA GLN A 555 -15.28 26.13 4.17
C GLN A 555 -15.54 25.60 5.60
N ASN A 556 -14.51 25.09 6.29
CA ASN A 556 -14.67 24.61 7.67
C ASN A 556 -14.74 25.75 8.70
N ASN A 557 -14.26 26.97 8.37
CA ASN A 557 -14.33 28.16 9.22
C ASN A 557 -13.78 27.95 10.65
N TYR A 558 -12.65 27.25 10.81
CA TYR A 558 -12.02 27.02 12.13
C TYR A 558 -11.74 28.30 12.92
N LEU A 559 -11.50 29.43 12.23
CA LEU A 559 -11.26 30.75 12.83
C LEU A 559 -12.52 31.44 13.40
N THR A 560 -13.70 30.86 13.19
CA THR A 560 -14.97 31.35 13.78
C THR A 560 -15.77 30.20 14.40
N ASP A 561 -15.09 29.12 14.80
CA ASP A 561 -15.69 28.07 15.61
C ASP A 561 -15.49 28.41 17.08
N GLY A 562 -16.59 28.74 17.77
CA GLY A 562 -16.56 29.10 19.19
C GLY A 562 -15.98 28.02 20.11
N ARG A 563 -15.83 26.76 19.65
CA ARG A 563 -15.06 25.73 20.37
C ARG A 563 -13.55 25.88 20.19
N ALA A 564 -13.08 26.27 19.02
CA ALA A 564 -11.65 26.54 18.81
C ALA A 564 -11.25 27.80 19.59
N GLU A 565 -12.06 28.85 19.50
CA GLU A 565 -11.88 30.12 20.22
C GLU A 565 -11.88 29.93 21.75
N ALA A 566 -12.84 29.17 22.31
CA ALA A 566 -12.89 28.90 23.75
C ALA A 566 -11.69 28.11 24.30
N PHE A 567 -10.95 27.38 23.44
CA PHE A 567 -9.71 26.68 23.79
C PHE A 567 -8.46 27.46 23.35
N GLY A 568 -8.61 28.73 22.95
CA GLY A 568 -7.51 29.59 22.51
C GLY A 568 -6.84 29.16 21.20
N ILE A 569 -7.47 28.30 20.40
CA ILE A 569 -6.87 27.67 19.21
C ILE A 569 -7.10 28.56 17.99
N THR A 570 -6.00 28.97 17.34
CA THR A 570 -6.01 29.71 16.06
C THR A 570 -5.24 28.96 14.97
N LEU A 571 -5.61 29.19 13.70
CA LEU A 571 -5.14 28.41 12.55
C LEU A 571 -4.62 29.32 11.42
N SER A 572 -3.46 29.01 10.84
CA SER A 572 -2.95 29.74 9.68
C SER A 572 -3.81 29.53 8.43
N LYS A 573 -4.17 30.62 7.75
CA LYS A 573 -4.90 30.57 6.46
C LYS A 573 -4.08 29.99 5.31
N GLY A 574 -2.75 30.11 5.40
CA GLY A 574 -1.81 29.55 4.42
C GLY A 574 -1.36 28.14 4.78
N MET A 575 -1.08 27.34 3.75
CA MET A 575 -0.25 26.14 3.85
C MET A 575 1.17 26.50 4.30
N ALA A 576 1.82 25.61 5.04
CA ALA A 576 3.21 25.75 5.45
C ALA A 576 4.13 25.83 4.22
N ASN A 577 4.87 26.93 4.09
CA ASN A 577 6.03 27.02 3.21
C ASN A 577 7.20 26.30 3.89
N VAL A 578 7.84 25.37 3.21
CA VAL A 578 8.92 24.54 3.74
C VAL A 578 10.11 24.60 2.79
N GLU A 579 11.32 24.79 3.33
CA GLU A 579 12.54 24.62 2.56
C GLU A 579 12.81 23.12 2.39
N ALA A 580 12.80 22.67 1.14
CA ALA A 580 13.16 21.32 0.72
C ALA A 580 14.51 21.35 -0.01
N ARG A 581 15.12 20.17 -0.18
CA ARG A 581 16.31 19.99 -1.03
C ARG A 581 16.02 18.94 -2.09
N VAL A 582 16.33 19.24 -3.35
CA VAL A 582 16.35 18.23 -4.42
C VAL A 582 17.72 17.59 -4.41
N LEU A 583 17.83 16.37 -3.88
CA LEU A 583 19.05 15.57 -3.97
C LEU A 583 19.47 15.45 -5.44
N PRO A 584 20.76 15.63 -5.77
CA PRO A 584 21.18 15.92 -7.14
C PRO A 584 20.88 14.74 -8.07
N PRO A 585 20.10 14.94 -9.16
CA PRO A 585 20.10 13.99 -10.26
C PRO A 585 21.49 14.01 -10.93
N PRO A 586 22.00 12.87 -11.45
CA PRO A 586 23.40 12.73 -11.85
C PRO A 586 23.77 13.44 -13.17
N MET A 587 23.67 14.78 -13.23
CA MET A 587 24.04 15.61 -14.39
C MET A 587 24.57 17.02 -14.02
N ARG A 588 25.59 17.15 -13.16
CA ARG A 588 26.63 18.21 -13.29
C ARG A 588 27.81 18.10 -12.31
N MET A 589 28.99 18.46 -12.83
CA MET A 589 30.18 18.98 -12.11
C MET A 589 30.94 18.05 -11.15
N THR A 590 31.91 17.30 -11.73
CA THR A 590 33.23 16.91 -11.17
C THR A 590 33.31 16.08 -9.87
N PHE A 591 32.28 16.00 -9.04
CA PHE A 591 32.17 15.10 -7.89
C PHE A 591 30.92 14.21 -8.03
N TYR A 592 30.88 13.12 -7.25
CA TYR A 592 29.79 12.14 -7.18
C TYR A 592 29.58 11.22 -8.39
N LEU A 593 30.41 10.17 -8.50
CA LEU A 593 30.08 8.91 -9.19
C LEU A 593 28.87 8.17 -8.56
N MET A 594 28.37 8.63 -7.41
CA MET A 594 27.51 7.85 -6.49
C MET A 594 26.20 7.32 -7.07
N LEU A 595 25.69 7.90 -8.15
CA LEU A 595 24.36 7.62 -8.74
C LEU A 595 24.39 7.18 -10.22
N GLN A 596 25.57 6.88 -10.79
CA GLN A 596 25.61 6.23 -12.11
C GLN A 596 25.15 4.77 -12.01
N LEU A 597 24.31 4.33 -12.93
CA LEU A 597 23.96 2.92 -13.11
C LEU A 597 24.91 2.30 -14.12
N LYS A 598 25.73 1.33 -13.69
CA LYS A 598 26.54 0.53 -14.62
C LYS A 598 25.70 -0.58 -15.25
N TYR A 599 25.98 -0.80 -16.52
CA TYR A 599 25.47 -1.82 -17.44
C TYR A 599 26.65 -2.64 -18.00
N HIS A 600 26.39 -3.65 -18.84
CA HIS A 600 27.45 -4.50 -19.39
C HIS A 600 28.19 -3.82 -20.56
N GLU A 601 29.51 -4.01 -20.61
CA GLU A 601 30.46 -3.33 -21.53
C GLU A 601 30.26 -3.70 -23.01
N SER A 602 29.60 -4.83 -23.32
CA SER A 602 29.13 -5.14 -24.69
C SER A 602 27.84 -4.42 -25.12
N GLY A 603 27.36 -3.47 -24.31
CA GLY A 603 26.37 -2.47 -24.72
C GLY A 603 26.98 -1.41 -25.66
N ARG A 604 26.15 -0.49 -26.16
CA ARG A 604 26.59 0.78 -26.76
C ARG A 604 26.65 1.92 -25.73
N GLU A 605 25.99 1.73 -24.60
CA GLU A 605 26.01 2.63 -23.44
C GLU A 605 26.28 1.76 -22.20
N GLU A 606 27.44 1.95 -21.58
CA GLU A 606 27.92 1.14 -20.43
C GLU A 606 27.51 1.73 -19.08
N THR A 607 27.32 3.05 -19.00
CA THR A 607 26.76 3.73 -17.84
C THR A 607 25.48 4.47 -18.21
N CYS A 608 24.64 4.74 -17.22
CA CYS A 608 23.45 5.54 -17.40
C CYS A 608 23.25 6.48 -16.20
N ALA A 609 23.00 7.76 -16.50
CA ALA A 609 22.54 8.76 -15.55
C ALA A 609 21.00 8.90 -15.65
N PRO A 610 20.23 8.44 -14.65
CA PRO A 610 18.77 8.63 -14.62
C PRO A 610 18.36 10.10 -14.73
N SER A 611 17.49 10.41 -15.70
CA SER A 611 16.95 11.76 -15.88
C SER A 611 15.54 11.83 -15.30
N TYR A 612 15.30 12.76 -14.36
CA TYR A 612 14.02 12.90 -13.66
C TYR A 612 13.46 11.57 -13.11
N GLY A 613 14.32 10.75 -12.49
CA GLY A 613 13.93 9.46 -11.91
C GLY A 613 13.62 8.36 -12.91
N LYS A 614 13.96 8.53 -14.20
CA LYS A 614 13.68 7.56 -15.28
C LYS A 614 14.88 7.34 -16.19
N TRP A 615 14.93 6.13 -16.77
CA TRP A 615 15.83 5.75 -17.85
C TRP A 615 15.15 4.66 -18.70
N ASN A 616 15.88 4.06 -19.64
CA ASN A 616 15.40 2.97 -20.49
C ASN A 616 16.53 1.98 -20.81
N MET A 617 16.18 0.86 -21.43
CA MET A 617 17.13 -0.19 -21.85
C MET A 617 17.65 0.00 -23.30
N VAL A 618 17.37 1.13 -23.94
CA VAL A 618 17.90 1.41 -25.29
C VAL A 618 19.43 1.48 -25.23
N ASN A 619 20.10 0.89 -26.22
CA ASN A 619 21.56 0.78 -26.32
C ASN A 619 22.29 0.00 -25.20
N LYS A 620 21.58 -0.53 -24.18
CA LYS A 620 22.17 -1.12 -22.96
C LYS A 620 21.98 -2.63 -22.90
N ARG A 621 22.91 -3.33 -22.24
CA ARG A 621 22.81 -4.75 -21.90
C ARG A 621 22.88 -4.94 -20.37
N MET A 622 22.08 -5.85 -19.83
CA MET A 622 22.03 -6.18 -18.40
C MET A 622 23.42 -6.58 -17.89
N VAL A 623 23.80 -6.11 -16.68
CA VAL A 623 25.15 -6.34 -16.11
C VAL A 623 25.52 -7.83 -16.03
N ASN A 624 24.57 -8.68 -15.65
CA ASN A 624 24.69 -10.13 -15.77
C ASN A 624 23.37 -10.67 -16.35
N GLY A 625 23.41 -11.10 -17.61
CA GLY A 625 22.29 -11.75 -18.27
C GLY A 625 22.30 -13.26 -18.02
N GLY A 626 21.27 -13.77 -17.36
CA GLY A 626 21.13 -15.20 -17.06
C GLY A 626 21.07 -16.05 -18.33
N SER A 627 21.67 -17.23 -18.26
CA SER A 627 21.54 -18.27 -19.28
C SER A 627 20.33 -19.15 -18.97
N ILE A 628 19.50 -19.37 -19.98
CA ILE A 628 18.32 -20.24 -19.92
C ILE A 628 18.45 -21.24 -21.06
N ARG A 629 18.96 -22.42 -20.72
CA ARG A 629 19.14 -23.57 -21.61
C ARG A 629 17.81 -24.28 -21.82
N ARG A 630 17.05 -24.52 -20.74
CA ARG A 630 15.77 -25.24 -20.80
C ARG A 630 14.60 -24.40 -20.33
N TRP A 631 13.67 -24.18 -21.25
CA TRP A 631 12.43 -23.46 -20.96
C TRP A 631 11.29 -23.99 -21.83
N THR A 632 10.06 -23.75 -21.40
CA THR A 632 8.85 -24.03 -22.18
C THR A 632 7.75 -23.02 -21.89
N CYS A 633 6.63 -23.11 -22.62
CA CYS A 633 5.46 -22.27 -22.45
C CYS A 633 4.18 -23.10 -22.37
N LEU A 634 3.40 -22.89 -21.31
CA LEU A 634 2.02 -23.38 -21.19
C LEU A 634 1.03 -22.28 -21.55
N ASN A 635 0.09 -22.59 -22.44
CA ASN A 635 -1.01 -21.70 -22.81
C ASN A 635 -2.33 -22.20 -22.23
N PHE A 636 -2.98 -21.37 -21.41
CA PHE A 636 -4.32 -21.65 -20.87
C PHE A 636 -5.37 -20.63 -21.36
N SER A 637 -5.05 -19.88 -22.42
CA SER A 637 -5.92 -18.84 -23.00
C SER A 637 -6.56 -19.25 -24.33
N SER A 638 -7.51 -18.45 -24.80
CA SER A 638 -8.11 -18.59 -26.13
C SER A 638 -7.16 -18.31 -27.31
N TRP A 639 -5.91 -17.89 -27.06
CA TRP A 639 -4.92 -17.69 -28.11
C TRP A 639 -4.56 -18.99 -28.82
N LYS A 640 -4.40 -18.91 -30.15
CA LYS A 640 -3.89 -20.02 -30.95
C LYS A 640 -2.41 -20.24 -30.65
N THR A 641 -1.94 -21.48 -30.78
CA THR A 641 -0.53 -21.85 -30.56
C THR A 641 0.44 -20.96 -31.35
N TYR A 642 0.07 -20.53 -32.56
CA TYR A 642 0.84 -19.58 -33.38
C TYR A 642 1.10 -18.23 -32.68
N ASP A 643 0.11 -17.67 -31.99
CA ASP A 643 0.24 -16.38 -31.29
C ASP A 643 1.10 -16.52 -30.02
N ALA A 644 0.97 -17.66 -29.33
CA ALA A 644 1.83 -18.02 -28.20
C ALA A 644 3.30 -18.21 -28.64
N VAL A 645 3.54 -18.98 -29.71
CA VAL A 645 4.87 -19.19 -30.32
C VAL A 645 5.51 -17.87 -30.72
N ARG A 646 4.76 -17.00 -31.43
CA ARG A 646 5.25 -15.68 -31.84
C ARG A 646 5.65 -14.83 -30.63
N LEU A 647 4.78 -14.72 -29.62
CA LEU A 647 5.07 -13.96 -28.39
C LEU A 647 6.34 -14.49 -27.68
N CYS A 648 6.50 -15.80 -27.57
CA CYS A 648 7.64 -16.42 -26.91
C CYS A 648 8.95 -16.19 -27.69
N ARG A 649 8.91 -16.28 -29.02
CA ARG A 649 10.05 -15.91 -29.89
C ARG A 649 10.42 -14.44 -29.71
N ASP A 650 9.47 -13.53 -29.90
CA ASP A 650 9.70 -12.08 -29.84
C ASP A 650 10.23 -11.64 -28.45
N LEU A 651 9.79 -12.33 -27.38
CA LEU A 651 10.31 -12.15 -26.02
C LEU A 651 11.74 -12.69 -25.86
N ALA A 652 12.05 -13.89 -26.38
CA ALA A 652 13.37 -14.48 -26.26
C ALA A 652 14.43 -13.73 -27.08
N GLU A 653 14.09 -13.31 -28.30
CA GLU A 653 14.89 -12.38 -29.11
C GLU A 653 15.17 -11.08 -28.33
N LYS A 654 14.16 -10.52 -27.67
CA LYS A 654 14.33 -9.32 -26.84
C LYS A 654 15.24 -9.56 -25.64
N CYS A 655 15.10 -10.66 -24.92
CA CYS A 655 16.00 -11.04 -23.82
C CYS A 655 17.46 -11.16 -24.30
N ASN A 656 17.68 -11.84 -25.43
CA ASN A 656 19.00 -12.01 -26.04
C ASN A 656 19.62 -10.68 -26.50
N SER A 657 18.81 -9.76 -27.05
CA SER A 657 19.26 -8.40 -27.39
C SER A 657 19.69 -7.58 -26.16
N MET A 658 19.10 -7.87 -25.00
CA MET A 658 19.38 -7.22 -23.71
C MET A 658 20.53 -7.88 -22.94
N GLY A 659 21.16 -8.92 -23.48
CA GLY A 659 22.35 -9.57 -22.89
C GLY A 659 22.10 -10.89 -22.15
N MET A 660 20.87 -11.40 -22.09
CA MET A 660 20.60 -12.76 -21.63
C MET A 660 21.04 -13.81 -22.69
N VAL A 661 21.10 -15.08 -22.29
CA VAL A 661 21.34 -16.21 -23.22
C VAL A 661 20.20 -17.21 -23.10
N ILE A 662 19.08 -16.93 -23.77
CA ILE A 662 17.96 -17.86 -23.93
C ILE A 662 18.17 -18.68 -25.20
N TYR A 663 18.28 -19.99 -25.04
CA TYR A 663 18.43 -20.92 -26.17
C TYR A 663 17.10 -21.08 -26.91
N CYS A 664 17.04 -20.54 -28.12
CA CYS A 664 15.93 -20.74 -29.06
C CYS A 664 16.31 -21.83 -30.06
N ILE A 665 15.69 -23.01 -29.96
CA ILE A 665 15.85 -24.05 -30.98
C ILE A 665 15.00 -23.65 -32.20
N PHE A 666 15.67 -23.42 -33.32
CA PHE A 666 15.19 -23.30 -34.71
C PHE A 666 13.66 -23.39 -34.95
N LEU A 667 12.92 -22.40 -34.45
CA LEU A 667 11.50 -22.23 -34.78
C LEU A 667 11.29 -21.92 -36.28
N SER A 668 12.32 -21.47 -37.00
CA SER A 668 12.29 -21.19 -38.44
C SER A 668 11.95 -22.42 -39.29
N THR A 669 12.64 -23.55 -39.10
CA THR A 669 12.40 -24.79 -39.87
C THR A 669 10.99 -25.34 -39.61
N VAL A 670 10.53 -25.24 -38.36
CA VAL A 670 9.16 -25.60 -37.99
C VAL A 670 8.14 -24.62 -38.59
N PHE A 671 8.45 -23.32 -38.67
CA PHE A 671 7.56 -22.30 -39.23
C PHE A 671 7.36 -22.49 -40.75
N GLU A 672 8.41 -22.77 -41.51
CA GLU A 672 8.29 -23.09 -42.93
C GLU A 672 7.55 -24.42 -43.15
N THR A 673 7.80 -25.43 -42.32
CA THR A 673 7.14 -26.75 -42.43
C THR A 673 5.65 -26.67 -42.07
N ILE A 674 5.25 -25.87 -41.06
CA ILE A 674 3.85 -25.64 -40.67
C ILE A 674 3.04 -24.94 -41.76
N MET A 675 3.70 -24.17 -42.64
CA MET A 675 3.04 -23.55 -43.81
C MET A 675 2.79 -24.57 -44.94
N SER A 676 3.34 -25.79 -44.85
CA SER A 676 2.99 -26.92 -45.71
C SER A 676 1.87 -27.77 -45.09
N GLN A 677 0.90 -28.20 -45.90
CA GLN A 677 -0.36 -28.78 -45.42
C GLN A 677 -0.27 -30.28 -45.02
N ASN A 678 0.85 -30.73 -44.45
CA ASN A 678 1.12 -32.17 -44.29
C ASN A 678 1.10 -32.65 -42.82
N GLN A 679 -0.09 -33.04 -42.37
CA GLN A 679 -0.39 -33.36 -40.97
C GLN A 679 0.37 -34.58 -40.41
N GLN A 680 0.88 -35.48 -41.27
CA GLN A 680 1.64 -36.66 -40.87
C GLN A 680 3.11 -36.35 -40.50
N ILE A 681 3.70 -35.28 -41.06
CA ILE A 681 5.10 -34.91 -40.79
C ILE A 681 5.26 -34.39 -39.35
N LEU A 682 4.23 -33.74 -38.80
CA LEU A 682 4.20 -33.28 -37.41
C LEU A 682 4.52 -34.43 -36.43
N THR A 683 3.83 -35.57 -36.56
CA THR A 683 3.97 -36.71 -35.64
C THR A 683 5.39 -37.29 -35.65
N LEU A 684 6.02 -37.39 -36.82
CA LEU A 684 7.38 -37.92 -36.95
C LEU A 684 8.43 -36.96 -36.37
N ILE A 685 8.31 -35.66 -36.66
CA ILE A 685 9.22 -34.66 -36.08
C ILE A 685 9.05 -34.64 -34.54
N PHE A 686 7.82 -34.75 -34.02
CA PHE A 686 7.58 -34.80 -32.57
C PHE A 686 8.15 -36.03 -31.85
N GLN A 687 8.45 -37.14 -32.54
CA GLN A 687 9.02 -38.33 -31.91
C GLN A 687 10.52 -38.20 -31.58
N ASP A 688 11.28 -37.38 -32.31
CA ASP A 688 12.72 -37.12 -32.04
C ASP A 688 12.96 -36.02 -30.97
N PHE A 689 11.91 -35.33 -30.48
CA PHE A 689 12.06 -34.20 -29.55
C PHE A 689 12.68 -34.57 -28.18
N ASN A 690 12.71 -35.85 -27.80
CA ASN A 690 13.22 -36.39 -26.53
C ASN A 690 14.72 -36.12 -26.22
N LYS A 691 15.43 -35.33 -27.04
CA LYS A 691 16.82 -34.91 -26.83
C LYS A 691 17.05 -33.39 -26.98
N THR A 692 15.98 -32.59 -27.05
CA THR A 692 16.07 -31.16 -27.38
C THR A 692 15.78 -30.24 -26.18
N PRO A 693 16.59 -29.19 -25.93
CA PRO A 693 16.41 -28.32 -24.75
C PRO A 693 15.14 -27.44 -24.66
N VAL A 694 14.12 -27.61 -25.52
CA VAL A 694 12.86 -26.84 -25.44
C VAL A 694 11.68 -27.80 -25.58
N THR A 695 10.98 -28.05 -24.46
CA THR A 695 9.75 -28.84 -24.43
C THR A 695 8.64 -28.15 -25.23
N GLN A 696 7.84 -28.91 -25.97
CA GLN A 696 6.77 -28.40 -26.84
C GLN A 696 5.85 -27.39 -26.14
N ILE A 697 5.46 -26.32 -26.85
CA ILE A 697 4.44 -25.37 -26.35
C ILE A 697 3.07 -26.05 -26.39
N GLN A 698 2.56 -26.41 -25.22
CA GLN A 698 1.27 -27.08 -25.04
C GLN A 698 0.15 -26.07 -24.73
N THR A 699 -1.08 -26.38 -25.15
CA THR A 699 -2.30 -25.60 -24.85
C THR A 699 -3.30 -26.49 -24.11
N PHE A 700 -3.79 -26.03 -22.97
CA PHE A 700 -4.67 -26.80 -22.07
C PHE A 700 -5.88 -25.99 -21.62
N TYR A 701 -6.95 -26.68 -21.21
CA TYR A 701 -8.11 -26.01 -20.62
C TYR A 701 -7.81 -25.53 -19.18
N PRO A 702 -8.40 -24.42 -18.69
CA PRO A 702 -8.09 -23.87 -17.35
C PRO A 702 -8.38 -24.80 -16.16
N ASN A 703 -9.23 -25.80 -16.32
CA ASN A 703 -9.45 -26.85 -15.31
C ASN A 703 -8.26 -27.82 -15.19
N GLN A 704 -7.46 -28.00 -16.24
CA GLN A 704 -6.31 -28.92 -16.31
C GLN A 704 -4.99 -28.31 -15.80
N ILE A 705 -4.99 -27.05 -15.33
CA ILE A 705 -3.78 -26.32 -14.86
C ILE A 705 -2.86 -27.16 -13.96
N GLU A 706 -3.42 -27.98 -13.07
CA GLU A 706 -2.61 -28.78 -12.14
C GLU A 706 -1.99 -30.03 -12.79
N GLY A 707 -2.71 -30.69 -13.69
CA GLY A 707 -2.16 -31.81 -14.47
C GLY A 707 -1.04 -31.34 -15.38
N ALA A 708 -1.29 -30.31 -16.18
CA ALA A 708 -0.32 -29.71 -17.09
C ALA A 708 0.97 -29.24 -16.39
N LEU A 709 0.87 -28.70 -15.17
CA LEU A 709 2.05 -28.28 -14.40
C LEU A 709 2.84 -29.47 -13.83
N ARG A 710 2.19 -30.60 -13.49
CA ARG A 710 2.86 -31.83 -13.04
C ARG A 710 3.49 -32.57 -14.24
N GLU A 711 2.76 -32.70 -15.34
CA GLU A 711 3.21 -33.27 -16.61
C GLU A 711 4.51 -32.61 -17.11
N VAL A 712 4.55 -31.27 -17.16
CA VAL A 712 5.77 -30.53 -17.54
C VAL A 712 6.93 -30.75 -16.55
N ASN A 713 6.64 -30.89 -15.25
CA ASN A 713 7.67 -31.16 -14.23
C ASN A 713 8.25 -32.59 -14.33
N GLU A 714 7.44 -33.54 -14.78
CA GLU A 714 7.82 -34.94 -14.99
C GLU A 714 8.58 -35.12 -16.32
N MET A 715 8.16 -34.41 -17.38
CA MET A 715 8.85 -34.40 -18.69
C MET A 715 10.16 -33.59 -18.71
N ALA A 716 10.28 -32.54 -17.88
CA ALA A 716 11.43 -31.64 -17.85
C ALA A 716 11.87 -31.39 -16.39
N THR A 717 12.51 -32.39 -15.80
CA THR A 717 12.96 -32.38 -14.39
C THR A 717 14.04 -31.35 -14.07
N ASP A 718 14.67 -30.75 -15.09
CA ASP A 718 15.73 -29.75 -15.01
C ASP A 718 15.35 -28.42 -15.72
N LEU A 719 14.05 -28.09 -15.74
CA LEU A 719 13.46 -26.88 -16.33
C LEU A 719 13.87 -25.59 -15.57
N GLU A 720 14.47 -24.64 -16.28
CA GLU A 720 15.01 -23.39 -15.70
C GLU A 720 14.02 -22.21 -15.77
N LEU A 721 13.09 -22.22 -16.74
CA LEU A 721 12.00 -21.23 -16.85
C LEU A 721 10.72 -21.82 -17.44
N LEU A 722 9.60 -21.57 -16.78
CA LEU A 722 8.26 -21.79 -17.33
C LEU A 722 7.54 -20.47 -17.65
N ILE A 723 7.25 -20.24 -18.93
CA ILE A 723 6.33 -19.18 -19.36
C ILE A 723 4.89 -19.70 -19.23
N VAL A 724 3.98 -18.88 -18.72
CA VAL A 724 2.55 -19.25 -18.61
C VAL A 724 1.66 -18.15 -19.15
N ILE A 725 0.99 -18.39 -20.28
CA ILE A 725 -0.05 -17.49 -20.79
C ILE A 725 -1.34 -17.77 -19.99
N LEU A 726 -1.76 -16.77 -19.22
CA LEU A 726 -2.89 -16.86 -18.29
C LEU A 726 -4.22 -16.99 -19.05
N PRO A 727 -5.22 -17.71 -18.48
CA PRO A 727 -6.57 -17.72 -19.02
C PRO A 727 -7.18 -16.33 -19.15
N ASP A 728 -8.09 -16.20 -20.11
CA ASP A 728 -8.94 -15.04 -20.35
C ASP A 728 -9.70 -14.59 -19.08
N VAL A 729 -10.03 -15.56 -18.21
CA VAL A 729 -10.72 -15.35 -16.93
C VAL A 729 -9.71 -15.25 -15.77
N ALA A 730 -9.87 -14.22 -14.95
CA ALA A 730 -9.02 -13.95 -13.79
C ALA A 730 -9.13 -15.00 -12.66
N GLY A 731 -8.23 -14.92 -11.68
CA GLY A 731 -8.17 -15.81 -10.50
C GLY A 731 -7.10 -16.91 -10.58
N HIS A 732 -6.86 -17.48 -11.77
CA HIS A 732 -5.98 -18.64 -11.96
C HIS A 732 -4.50 -18.43 -11.57
N TYR A 733 -4.01 -17.18 -11.60
CA TYR A 733 -2.63 -16.81 -11.24
C TYR A 733 -2.19 -17.34 -9.88
N GLY A 734 -3.06 -17.29 -8.87
CA GLY A 734 -2.74 -17.75 -7.51
C GLY A 734 -2.46 -19.25 -7.45
N LYS A 735 -3.31 -20.07 -8.07
CA LYS A 735 -3.12 -21.53 -8.13
C LYS A 735 -1.83 -21.90 -8.88
N ILE A 736 -1.58 -21.28 -10.04
CA ILE A 736 -0.35 -21.48 -10.81
C ILE A 736 0.87 -21.17 -9.96
N LYS A 737 0.87 -20.03 -9.24
CA LYS A 737 2.02 -19.64 -8.41
C LYS A 737 2.22 -20.50 -7.18
N ARG A 738 1.17 -20.93 -6.49
CA ARG A 738 1.25 -21.91 -5.40
C ARG A 738 1.91 -23.20 -5.87
N LEU A 739 1.38 -23.81 -6.93
CA LEU A 739 1.88 -25.09 -7.46
C LEU A 739 3.35 -24.99 -7.89
N CYS A 740 3.70 -23.98 -8.70
CA CYS A 740 5.07 -23.77 -9.16
C CYS A 740 6.06 -23.60 -7.98
N GLU A 741 5.72 -22.79 -6.97
CA GLU A 741 6.72 -22.26 -6.03
C GLU A 741 6.80 -23.07 -4.73
N THR A 742 5.73 -23.75 -4.31
CA THR A 742 5.71 -24.55 -3.06
C THR A 742 5.62 -26.06 -3.30
N GLU A 743 5.02 -26.53 -4.40
CA GLU A 743 4.83 -27.97 -4.65
C GLU A 743 5.86 -28.54 -5.65
N LEU A 744 6.14 -27.83 -6.74
CA LEU A 744 6.99 -28.33 -7.85
C LEU A 744 8.44 -27.81 -7.79
N GLY A 745 8.63 -26.51 -7.56
CA GLY A 745 9.96 -25.86 -7.60
C GLY A 745 10.31 -25.28 -8.98
N ILE A 746 9.31 -24.84 -9.75
CA ILE A 746 9.49 -24.27 -11.08
C ILE A 746 9.53 -22.74 -11.01
N VAL A 747 10.60 -22.14 -11.53
CA VAL A 747 10.70 -20.69 -11.75
C VAL A 747 9.77 -20.29 -12.90
N SER A 748 8.73 -19.50 -12.61
CA SER A 748 7.71 -19.16 -13.63
C SER A 748 7.42 -17.66 -13.84
N GLN A 749 7.10 -17.32 -15.10
CA GLN A 749 6.73 -15.98 -15.54
C GLN A 749 5.40 -16.00 -16.30
N CYS A 750 4.35 -15.50 -15.65
CA CYS A 750 3.01 -15.43 -16.22
C CYS A 750 2.84 -14.21 -17.14
N ILE A 751 2.09 -14.35 -18.24
CA ILE A 751 1.75 -13.28 -19.19
C ILE A 751 0.22 -13.16 -19.29
N ASN A 752 -0.29 -11.93 -19.31
CA ASN A 752 -1.72 -11.65 -19.48
C ASN A 752 -2.01 -11.23 -20.93
N ILE A 753 -2.95 -11.91 -21.58
CA ILE A 753 -3.38 -11.65 -22.96
C ILE A 753 -3.98 -10.24 -23.18
N ASN A 754 -4.51 -9.62 -22.13
CA ASN A 754 -5.13 -8.29 -22.17
C ASN A 754 -4.12 -7.13 -22.14
N SER A 755 -2.82 -7.42 -22.02
CA SER A 755 -1.76 -6.42 -22.10
C SER A 755 -1.51 -6.00 -23.55
N LYS A 756 -0.98 -4.80 -23.78
CA LYS A 756 -0.41 -4.44 -25.09
C LYS A 756 1.04 -4.91 -25.14
N HIS A 757 1.32 -6.03 -25.81
CA HIS A 757 2.66 -6.66 -25.91
C HIS A 757 3.63 -5.89 -26.83
N ASN A 758 3.78 -4.57 -26.60
CA ASN A 758 4.72 -3.73 -27.32
C ASN A 758 6.17 -3.95 -26.83
N HIS A 759 7.13 -3.32 -27.51
CA HIS A 759 8.56 -3.43 -27.18
C HIS A 759 8.86 -3.12 -25.71
N GLN A 760 8.20 -2.09 -25.14
CA GLN A 760 8.38 -1.69 -23.74
C GLN A 760 7.80 -2.71 -22.76
N TYR A 761 6.72 -3.41 -23.12
CA TYR A 761 6.18 -4.52 -22.33
C TYR A 761 7.18 -5.68 -22.30
N LEU A 762 7.74 -6.06 -23.46
CA LEU A 762 8.73 -7.14 -23.56
C LEU A 762 10.01 -6.81 -22.77
N GLU A 763 10.48 -5.55 -22.76
CA GLU A 763 11.58 -5.10 -21.89
C GLU A 763 11.30 -5.35 -20.40
N ASN A 764 10.13 -4.94 -19.92
CA ASN A 764 9.77 -5.09 -18.51
C ASN A 764 9.54 -6.56 -18.14
N VAL A 765 9.13 -7.42 -19.08
CA VAL A 765 9.08 -8.88 -18.86
C VAL A 765 10.49 -9.48 -18.84
N ALA A 766 11.39 -9.09 -19.75
CA ALA A 766 12.79 -9.55 -19.76
C ALA A 766 13.53 -9.20 -18.46
N LEU A 767 13.40 -7.95 -17.98
CA LEU A 767 13.94 -7.52 -16.68
C LEU A 767 13.46 -8.40 -15.52
N LYS A 768 12.18 -8.82 -15.53
CA LYS A 768 11.60 -9.74 -14.54
C LYS A 768 12.05 -11.19 -14.68
N ILE A 769 12.36 -11.65 -15.89
CA ILE A 769 12.88 -13.01 -16.12
C ILE A 769 14.32 -13.10 -15.62
N ASN A 770 15.17 -12.11 -15.94
CA ASN A 770 16.60 -12.15 -15.61
C ASN A 770 16.85 -12.38 -14.11
N VAL A 771 16.24 -11.58 -13.23
CA VAL A 771 16.40 -11.71 -11.76
C VAL A 771 15.78 -12.99 -11.18
N LYS A 772 14.89 -13.65 -11.93
CA LYS A 772 14.32 -14.94 -11.54
C LYS A 772 15.23 -16.12 -11.87
N VAL A 773 16.12 -15.97 -12.85
CA VAL A 773 17.17 -16.94 -13.18
C VAL A 773 18.55 -16.53 -12.63
N GLY A 774 18.56 -15.65 -11.61
CA GLY A 774 19.77 -15.24 -10.90
C GLY A 774 20.61 -14.13 -11.55
N GLY A 775 20.19 -13.59 -12.70
CA GLY A 775 20.88 -12.49 -13.37
C GLY A 775 20.72 -11.13 -12.68
N ARG A 776 21.61 -10.19 -13.00
CA ARG A 776 21.64 -8.80 -12.47
C ARG A 776 21.35 -7.80 -13.58
N ASN A 777 20.28 -7.00 -13.43
CA ASN A 777 19.87 -6.03 -14.46
C ASN A 777 20.79 -4.81 -14.51
N THR A 778 21.12 -4.27 -13.34
CA THR A 778 21.79 -2.97 -13.12
C THR A 778 22.51 -3.01 -11.79
N VAL A 779 23.62 -2.28 -11.67
CA VAL A 779 24.34 -2.07 -10.41
C VAL A 779 24.66 -0.57 -10.27
N LEU A 780 24.75 -0.05 -9.04
CA LEU A 780 25.32 1.28 -8.82
C LEU A 780 26.83 1.22 -9.08
N GLU A 781 27.36 2.14 -9.91
CA GLU A 781 28.79 2.20 -10.22
C GLU A 781 29.64 2.38 -8.95
N SER A 782 29.15 3.19 -8.00
CA SER A 782 29.74 3.37 -6.68
C SER A 782 29.87 2.09 -5.87
N ALA A 783 28.93 1.15 -5.97
CA ALA A 783 29.02 -0.13 -5.27
C ALA A 783 30.12 -1.03 -5.88
N ILE A 784 30.26 -1.05 -7.21
CA ILE A 784 31.35 -1.75 -7.91
C ILE A 784 32.71 -1.11 -7.58
N ALA A 785 32.77 0.22 -7.57
CA ALA A 785 33.97 0.99 -7.20
C ALA A 785 34.29 0.98 -5.69
N LYS A 786 33.53 0.24 -4.88
CA LYS A 786 33.58 0.20 -3.41
C LYS A 786 33.45 1.56 -2.70
N ASN A 787 32.86 2.54 -3.38
CA ASN A 787 32.69 3.93 -2.96
C ASN A 787 31.21 4.28 -2.66
N LEU A 788 30.39 3.31 -2.24
CA LEU A 788 29.05 3.56 -1.70
C LEU A 788 29.11 3.60 -0.17
N PRO A 789 28.97 4.79 0.47
CA PRO A 789 29.11 4.95 1.91
C PRO A 789 28.10 4.11 2.69
N PHE A 790 28.52 3.61 3.85
CA PHE A 790 27.74 2.73 4.73
C PHE A 790 27.23 1.43 4.08
N VAL A 791 27.81 1.00 2.94
CA VAL A 791 27.47 -0.24 2.24
C VAL A 791 28.71 -1.01 1.79
N SER A 792 29.66 -0.34 1.13
CA SER A 792 30.85 -0.97 0.54
C SER A 792 32.13 -0.82 1.35
N ASP A 793 32.09 -0.04 2.44
CA ASP A 793 33.20 0.24 3.36
C ASP A 793 33.49 -0.93 4.30
N ILE A 794 32.45 -1.61 4.79
CA ILE A 794 32.49 -2.87 5.53
C ILE A 794 31.32 -3.76 5.10
N PRO A 795 31.41 -5.11 5.27
CA PRO A 795 30.36 -6.02 4.80
C PRO A 795 29.00 -5.66 5.41
N THR A 796 28.07 -5.22 4.56
CA THR A 796 26.78 -4.66 4.97
C THR A 796 25.63 -5.46 4.37
N ILE A 797 24.64 -5.81 5.19
CA ILE A 797 23.39 -6.44 4.75
C ILE A 797 22.22 -5.46 4.91
N ILE A 798 21.41 -5.31 3.85
CA ILE A 798 20.25 -4.42 3.84
C ILE A 798 18.97 -5.24 3.81
N PHE A 799 18.16 -5.10 4.86
CA PHE A 799 16.89 -5.76 5.05
C PHE A 799 15.70 -4.89 4.64
N GLY A 800 14.61 -5.55 4.25
CA GLY A 800 13.30 -4.93 4.09
C GLY A 800 12.20 -5.81 4.67
N ALA A 801 11.20 -5.22 5.31
CA ALA A 801 10.07 -5.97 5.90
C ALA A 801 8.71 -5.29 5.64
N ASP A 802 7.67 -6.10 5.45
CA ASP A 802 6.26 -5.69 5.30
C ASP A 802 5.33 -6.69 6.02
N VAL A 803 4.18 -6.21 6.49
CA VAL A 803 3.10 -7.05 7.02
C VAL A 803 1.81 -6.75 6.27
N SER A 804 1.39 -7.72 5.45
CA SER A 804 0.14 -7.63 4.70
C SER A 804 -1.00 -8.24 5.50
N HIS A 805 -1.89 -7.40 6.05
CA HIS A 805 -3.14 -7.82 6.70
C HIS A 805 -4.22 -8.32 5.70
N PRO A 806 -5.28 -9.00 6.18
CA PRO A 806 -6.48 -9.33 5.39
C PRO A 806 -7.35 -8.12 5.04
N ALA A 807 -8.30 -8.34 4.11
CA ALA A 807 -9.32 -7.36 3.74
C ALA A 807 -10.20 -6.95 4.94
N ALA A 808 -10.89 -5.82 4.83
CA ALA A 808 -11.85 -5.37 5.84
C ALA A 808 -13.09 -6.29 5.84
N GLY A 809 -13.42 -6.86 7.00
CA GLY A 809 -14.50 -7.85 7.15
C GLY A 809 -14.10 -9.30 6.83
N GLU A 810 -12.81 -9.58 6.62
CA GLU A 810 -12.24 -10.92 6.82
C GLU A 810 -11.65 -10.98 8.22
N ASP A 811 -12.34 -11.64 9.15
CA ASP A 811 -11.96 -11.62 10.58
C ASP A 811 -11.19 -12.89 11.02
N SER A 812 -11.06 -13.89 10.14
CA SER A 812 -10.39 -15.18 10.41
C SER A 812 -9.10 -15.41 9.61
N SER A 813 -8.72 -14.49 8.73
CA SER A 813 -7.53 -14.62 7.89
C SER A 813 -6.27 -14.24 8.69
N ALA A 814 -5.21 -15.05 8.65
CA ALA A 814 -3.93 -14.73 9.31
C ALA A 814 -3.33 -13.43 8.73
N SER A 815 -2.47 -12.73 9.46
CA SER A 815 -1.57 -11.72 8.84
C SER A 815 -0.38 -12.45 8.21
N ILE A 816 0.21 -11.88 7.17
CA ILE A 816 1.43 -12.45 6.57
C ILE A 816 2.54 -11.41 6.65
N ALA A 817 3.60 -11.76 7.36
CA ALA A 817 4.85 -11.03 7.39
C ALA A 817 5.76 -11.53 6.27
N ALA A 818 6.56 -10.63 5.72
CA ALA A 818 7.66 -10.96 4.82
C ALA A 818 8.90 -10.16 5.19
N VAL A 819 10.06 -10.82 5.14
CA VAL A 819 11.37 -10.22 5.35
C VAL A 819 12.26 -10.59 4.17
N VAL A 820 12.95 -9.60 3.62
CA VAL A 820 13.97 -9.78 2.59
C VAL A 820 15.30 -9.26 3.09
N ALA A 821 16.40 -9.77 2.53
CA ALA A 821 17.72 -9.20 2.70
C ALA A 821 18.50 -9.23 1.37
N SER A 822 19.41 -8.27 1.19
CA SER A 822 20.42 -8.32 0.13
C SER A 822 21.29 -9.58 0.27
N MET A 823 21.77 -10.11 -0.86
CA MET A 823 22.50 -11.38 -0.94
C MET A 823 23.87 -11.25 -1.65
N ASP A 824 24.24 -10.04 -2.03
CA ASP A 824 25.49 -9.62 -2.66
C ASP A 824 25.93 -8.26 -2.09
N LEU A 825 27.24 -7.99 -2.11
CA LEU A 825 27.84 -6.77 -1.55
C LEU A 825 27.45 -5.52 -2.34
N GLU A 826 27.08 -5.66 -3.61
CA GLU A 826 26.58 -4.56 -4.44
C GLU A 826 25.07 -4.29 -4.27
N VAL A 827 24.38 -5.07 -3.43
CA VAL A 827 22.98 -4.83 -2.97
C VAL A 827 21.94 -4.90 -4.11
N THR A 828 22.11 -5.85 -5.04
CA THR A 828 21.27 -5.99 -6.25
C THR A 828 20.35 -7.21 -6.24
N THR A 829 20.72 -8.27 -5.51
CA THR A 829 20.02 -9.55 -5.41
C THR A 829 19.45 -9.71 -4.01
N TYR A 830 18.24 -10.29 -3.90
CA TYR A 830 17.54 -10.40 -2.62
C TYR A 830 16.93 -11.80 -2.43
N LYS A 831 17.07 -12.36 -1.23
CA LYS A 831 16.32 -13.55 -0.77
C LYS A 831 15.15 -13.07 0.08
N ALA A 832 14.02 -13.78 0.01
CA ALA A 832 12.80 -13.45 0.72
C ALA A 832 12.29 -14.65 1.52
N LEU A 833 11.89 -14.39 2.77
CA LEU A 833 11.21 -15.32 3.65
C LEU A 833 9.84 -14.75 4.03
N VAL A 834 8.90 -15.63 4.31
CA VAL A 834 7.49 -15.29 4.55
C VAL A 834 6.95 -16.17 5.68
N SER A 835 6.16 -15.57 6.58
CA SER A 835 5.58 -16.28 7.72
C SER A 835 4.15 -15.80 7.99
N ALA A 836 3.29 -16.69 8.48
CA ALA A 836 1.94 -16.35 8.92
C ALA A 836 1.96 -16.02 10.41
N GLN A 837 1.22 -14.99 10.80
CA GLN A 837 1.06 -14.56 12.20
C GLN A 837 -0.40 -14.18 12.48
N ALA A 838 -0.72 -13.91 13.75
CA ALA A 838 -2.11 -13.74 14.21
C ALA A 838 -2.90 -12.65 13.44
N HIS A 839 -4.24 -12.74 13.51
CA HIS A 839 -5.13 -11.82 12.79
C HIS A 839 -4.88 -10.36 13.19
N ARG A 840 -4.54 -9.50 12.21
CA ARG A 840 -4.15 -8.09 12.38
C ARG A 840 -2.98 -7.81 13.34
N GLN A 841 -2.19 -8.83 13.67
CA GLN A 841 -0.89 -8.66 14.32
C GLN A 841 0.07 -7.92 13.37
N GLU A 842 0.55 -6.75 13.78
CA GLU A 842 1.52 -5.94 13.03
C GLU A 842 2.98 -6.28 13.39
N ILE A 843 3.31 -6.44 14.68
CA ILE A 843 4.68 -6.79 15.10
C ILE A 843 5.06 -8.18 14.58
N ILE A 844 6.20 -8.29 13.87
CA ILE A 844 6.64 -9.53 13.24
C ILE A 844 7.15 -10.51 14.31
N GLN A 845 6.40 -11.58 14.55
CA GLN A 845 6.69 -12.54 15.62
C GLN A 845 7.87 -13.47 15.28
N ASP A 846 8.05 -13.81 14.00
CA ASP A 846 8.97 -14.83 13.51
C ASP A 846 10.27 -14.24 12.92
N LEU A 847 10.71 -13.09 13.42
CA LEU A 847 12.04 -12.53 13.13
C LEU A 847 13.17 -13.39 13.74
N PHE A 848 12.92 -13.88 14.95
CA PHE A 848 13.76 -14.81 15.68
C PHE A 848 12.86 -15.70 16.56
N CYS A 849 13.04 -17.01 16.46
CA CYS A 849 12.28 -17.98 17.25
C CYS A 849 13.21 -19.04 17.85
N ILE A 850 12.74 -19.71 18.90
CA ILE A 850 13.42 -20.81 19.56
C ILE A 850 12.43 -21.98 19.63
N ASP A 851 12.49 -22.86 18.64
CA ASP A 851 11.76 -24.13 18.69
C ASP A 851 12.54 -25.11 19.60
N LYS A 852 11.88 -26.18 20.06
CA LYS A 852 12.49 -27.23 20.90
C LYS A 852 12.47 -28.55 20.17
N GLU A 853 13.62 -29.00 19.67
CA GLU A 853 13.78 -30.32 19.07
C GLU A 853 14.52 -31.22 20.04
N ASN A 854 13.94 -32.37 20.41
CA ASN A 854 14.51 -33.34 21.35
C ASN A 854 15.01 -32.73 22.68
N GLY A 855 14.31 -31.70 23.18
CA GLY A 855 14.66 -30.96 24.40
C GLY A 855 15.74 -29.89 24.24
N THR A 856 16.43 -29.84 23.09
CA THR A 856 17.47 -28.85 22.78
C THR A 856 16.84 -27.58 22.17
N PRO A 857 17.27 -26.36 22.54
CA PRO A 857 16.81 -25.13 21.89
C PRO A 857 17.37 -25.02 20.47
N VAL A 858 16.50 -25.03 19.46
CA VAL A 858 16.86 -24.81 18.06
C VAL A 858 16.55 -23.36 17.70
N TYR A 859 17.61 -22.58 17.47
CA TYR A 859 17.51 -21.17 17.09
C TYR A 859 17.10 -21.04 15.61
N GLY A 860 16.02 -20.31 15.35
CA GLY A 860 15.45 -20.08 14.02
C GLY A 860 14.98 -18.64 13.80
N GLY A 861 14.07 -18.47 12.84
CA GLY A 861 13.46 -17.19 12.48
C GLY A 861 14.14 -16.47 11.32
N MET A 862 13.41 -15.56 10.69
CA MET A 862 13.76 -15.00 9.37
C MET A 862 15.09 -14.25 9.34
N ILE A 863 15.48 -13.55 10.41
CA ILE A 863 16.76 -12.83 10.45
C ILE A 863 17.95 -13.80 10.43
N ARG A 864 17.88 -14.88 11.22
CA ARG A 864 18.95 -15.88 11.33
C ARG A 864 19.18 -16.60 9.99
N GLU A 865 18.11 -17.04 9.32
CA GLU A 865 18.24 -17.73 8.03
C GLU A 865 18.78 -16.80 6.92
N LEU A 866 18.40 -15.51 6.92
CA LEU A 866 18.92 -14.53 5.95
C LEU A 866 20.40 -14.19 6.19
N LEU A 867 20.83 -14.05 7.45
CA LEU A 867 22.26 -13.88 7.80
C LEU A 867 23.11 -15.09 7.37
N LEU A 868 22.63 -16.31 7.62
CA LEU A 868 23.30 -17.53 7.17
C LEU A 868 23.34 -17.63 5.64
N SER A 869 22.24 -17.26 4.96
CA SER A 869 22.17 -17.24 3.48
C SER A 869 23.12 -16.20 2.86
N PHE A 870 23.32 -15.06 3.51
CA PHE A 870 24.29 -14.04 3.10
C PHE A 870 25.74 -14.57 3.21
N TYR A 871 26.09 -15.15 4.36
CA TYR A 871 27.43 -15.76 4.56
C TYR A 871 27.71 -16.90 3.56
N GLN A 872 26.69 -17.73 3.25
CA GLN A 872 26.80 -18.79 2.25
C GLN A 872 27.04 -18.28 0.82
N LYS A 873 26.62 -17.05 0.48
CA LYS A 873 26.78 -16.46 -0.87
C LYS A 873 27.98 -15.52 -1.00
N THR A 874 28.39 -14.85 0.07
CA THR A 874 29.47 -13.85 0.06
C THR A 874 30.76 -14.36 0.70
N HIS A 875 30.68 -15.37 1.56
CA HIS A 875 31.73 -15.80 2.50
C HIS A 875 32.16 -14.73 3.52
N GLU A 876 31.43 -13.62 3.63
CA GLU A 876 31.66 -12.54 4.60
C GLU A 876 30.52 -12.48 5.63
N LYS A 877 30.85 -12.22 6.90
CA LYS A 877 29.86 -11.97 7.95
C LYS A 877 29.51 -10.47 7.93
N PRO A 878 28.23 -10.08 7.82
CA PRO A 878 27.88 -8.66 7.73
C PRO A 878 28.11 -7.96 9.07
N LEU A 879 29.06 -7.02 9.10
CA LEU A 879 29.39 -6.21 10.28
C LEU A 879 28.38 -5.08 10.51
N ARG A 880 27.58 -4.75 9.50
CA ARG A 880 26.51 -3.74 9.55
C ARG A 880 25.18 -4.30 9.05
N ILE A 881 24.11 -3.96 9.74
CA ILE A 881 22.71 -4.24 9.39
C ILE A 881 21.95 -2.92 9.22
N ILE A 882 21.33 -2.72 8.05
CA ILE A 882 20.40 -1.61 7.79
C ILE A 882 19.01 -2.22 7.53
N PHE A 883 18.02 -1.86 8.33
CA PHE A 883 16.70 -2.51 8.33
C PHE A 883 15.58 -1.51 8.02
N TYR A 884 14.89 -1.70 6.88
CA TYR A 884 13.76 -0.85 6.48
C TYR A 884 12.41 -1.56 6.69
N ARG A 885 11.46 -0.94 7.40
CA ARG A 885 10.20 -1.55 7.85
C ARG A 885 8.96 -0.79 7.36
N ASP A 886 8.11 -1.40 6.52
CA ASP A 886 6.82 -0.82 6.11
C ASP A 886 5.80 -0.79 7.26
N GLY A 887 4.65 -0.14 7.03
CA GLY A 887 3.38 -0.45 7.70
C GLY A 887 3.17 0.09 9.11
N VAL A 888 4.24 0.18 9.92
CA VAL A 888 4.19 0.53 11.35
C VAL A 888 3.69 1.96 11.58
N SER A 889 2.71 2.11 12.47
CA SER A 889 2.22 3.42 12.93
C SER A 889 2.99 3.93 14.15
N GLU A 890 2.99 5.26 14.37
CA GLU A 890 3.81 5.94 15.39
C GLU A 890 3.59 5.37 16.81
N GLY A 891 2.33 5.17 17.21
CA GLY A 891 1.95 4.52 18.48
C GLY A 891 2.30 3.02 18.60
N GLN A 892 3.11 2.48 17.68
CA GLN A 892 3.67 1.12 17.74
C GLN A 892 5.21 1.12 17.74
N PHE A 893 5.87 2.28 17.63
CA PHE A 893 7.34 2.40 17.56
C PHE A 893 8.04 1.78 18.78
N SER A 894 7.50 2.01 19.98
CA SER A 894 7.99 1.42 21.24
C SER A 894 7.94 -0.12 21.23
N HIS A 895 6.87 -0.71 20.69
CA HIS A 895 6.75 -2.17 20.54
C HIS A 895 7.72 -2.72 19.48
N VAL A 896 7.96 -2.00 18.38
CA VAL A 896 8.94 -2.39 17.36
C VAL A 896 10.37 -2.36 17.91
N LEU A 897 10.72 -1.35 18.72
CA LEU A 897 12.00 -1.32 19.45
C LEU A 897 12.13 -2.50 20.43
N LEU A 898 11.10 -2.73 21.26
CA LEU A 898 11.12 -3.77 22.29
C LEU A 898 11.19 -5.20 21.72
N HIS A 899 10.55 -5.45 20.58
CA HIS A 899 10.39 -6.78 20.00
C HIS A 899 11.22 -7.01 18.73
N GLU A 900 11.16 -6.14 17.72
CA GLU A 900 11.78 -6.41 16.41
C GLU A 900 13.30 -6.16 16.43
N VAL A 901 13.78 -5.05 17.01
CA VAL A 901 15.23 -4.79 17.17
C VAL A 901 15.88 -5.81 18.11
N ASN A 902 15.17 -6.20 19.18
CA ASN A 902 15.58 -7.23 20.12
C ASN A 902 15.66 -8.62 19.46
N ALA A 903 14.75 -8.95 18.54
CA ALA A 903 14.82 -10.16 17.73
C ALA A 903 16.05 -10.19 16.82
N ILE A 904 16.40 -9.07 16.18
CA ILE A 904 17.64 -8.96 15.38
C ILE A 904 18.88 -9.23 16.26
N ARG A 905 18.95 -8.63 17.46
CA ARG A 905 20.04 -8.86 18.43
C ARG A 905 20.19 -10.34 18.81
N LYS A 906 19.07 -11.00 19.14
CA LYS A 906 19.04 -12.43 19.49
C LYS A 906 19.43 -13.33 18.31
N ALA A 907 18.98 -12.99 17.10
CA ALA A 907 19.38 -13.71 15.89
C ALA A 907 20.90 -13.66 15.68
N CYS A 908 21.53 -12.49 15.83
CA CYS A 908 23.00 -12.37 15.77
C CYS A 908 23.69 -13.21 16.86
N ALA A 909 23.35 -13.00 18.13
CA ALA A 909 23.97 -13.72 19.26
C ALA A 909 23.77 -15.25 19.20
N SER A 910 22.75 -15.75 18.49
CA SER A 910 22.55 -17.19 18.26
C SER A 910 23.47 -17.82 17.20
N ILE A 911 24.12 -17.01 16.36
CA ILE A 911 25.01 -17.49 15.28
C ILE A 911 26.41 -17.75 15.83
N GLU A 912 26.90 -16.85 16.67
CA GLU A 912 28.27 -16.85 17.20
C GLU A 912 28.31 -16.01 18.48
N GLU A 913 29.04 -16.47 19.49
CA GLU A 913 29.17 -15.75 20.75
C GLU A 913 29.94 -14.43 20.52
N GLY A 914 29.40 -13.33 21.05
CA GLY A 914 29.96 -11.99 20.84
C GLY A 914 29.67 -11.34 19.48
N TYR A 915 29.05 -12.03 18.52
CA TYR A 915 28.71 -11.44 17.21
C TYR A 915 27.60 -10.38 17.34
N GLN A 916 28.00 -9.11 17.32
CA GLN A 916 27.14 -7.94 17.48
C GLN A 916 27.40 -6.90 16.37
N PRO A 917 26.87 -7.09 15.16
CA PRO A 917 26.95 -6.10 14.09
C PRO A 917 26.17 -4.82 14.45
N THR A 918 26.57 -3.67 13.89
CA THR A 918 25.89 -2.39 14.13
C THR A 918 24.54 -2.37 13.43
N VAL A 919 23.49 -1.91 14.13
CA VAL A 919 22.12 -1.88 13.58
C VAL A 919 21.64 -0.44 13.38
N THR A 920 21.03 -0.19 12.22
CA THR A 920 20.17 0.99 11.98
C THR A 920 18.79 0.50 11.55
N PHE A 921 17.73 0.95 12.24
CA PHE A 921 16.35 0.53 12.01
C PHE A 921 15.49 1.73 11.61
N VAL A 922 14.90 1.67 10.42
CA VAL A 922 14.15 2.78 9.81
C VAL A 922 12.74 2.31 9.44
N VAL A 923 11.73 2.91 10.07
CA VAL A 923 10.33 2.74 9.64
C VAL A 923 10.07 3.59 8.40
N VAL A 924 9.33 3.03 7.44
CA VAL A 924 9.00 3.63 6.14
C VAL A 924 7.47 3.67 5.98
N GLN A 925 6.88 4.84 6.18
CA GLN A 925 5.44 5.04 6.06
C GLN A 925 5.09 5.56 4.66
N LYS A 926 4.49 4.68 3.83
CA LYS A 926 4.05 5.00 2.46
C LYS A 926 2.61 5.54 2.37
N ARG A 927 1.89 5.53 3.51
CA ARG A 927 0.43 5.72 3.59
C ARG A 927 0.01 6.81 4.59
N HIS A 928 0.61 7.98 4.48
CA HIS A 928 0.24 9.17 5.26
C HIS A 928 -0.51 10.22 4.43
N HIS A 929 -0.93 11.31 5.09
CA HIS A 929 -1.74 12.38 4.51
C HIS A 929 -0.93 13.62 4.07
N THR A 930 0.34 13.74 4.47
CA THR A 930 1.31 14.73 3.96
C THR A 930 1.42 14.72 2.44
N ARG A 931 1.28 15.89 1.81
CA ARG A 931 1.49 16.18 0.38
C ARG A 931 2.39 17.40 0.28
N LEU A 932 3.24 17.41 -0.74
CA LEU A 932 4.13 18.52 -1.07
C LEU A 932 3.79 19.03 -2.47
N PHE A 933 3.65 20.34 -2.60
CA PHE A 933 3.34 21.05 -3.84
C PHE A 933 4.52 21.97 -4.20
N PRO A 934 4.96 22.02 -5.47
CA PRO A 934 6.02 22.94 -5.85
C PRO A 934 5.56 24.40 -5.74
N GLU A 935 6.49 25.32 -5.57
CA GLU A 935 6.22 26.75 -5.73
C GLU A 935 6.07 27.14 -7.22
N GLY A 936 5.33 28.21 -7.48
CA GLY A 936 5.17 28.80 -8.81
C GLY A 936 3.96 28.28 -9.63
N ARG A 937 3.89 28.71 -10.90
CA ARG A 937 2.67 28.55 -11.73
C ARG A 937 2.49 27.16 -12.35
N GLN A 938 3.49 26.28 -12.30
CA GLN A 938 3.51 25.00 -13.00
C GLN A 938 2.45 24.02 -12.45
N SER A 939 1.93 23.13 -13.30
CA SER A 939 0.95 22.10 -12.90
C SER A 939 1.58 20.71 -12.70
N ARG A 940 2.89 20.66 -12.47
CA ARG A 940 3.68 19.44 -12.26
C ARG A 940 3.77 19.08 -10.78
N ASN A 941 4.14 17.84 -10.49
CA ASN A 941 4.50 17.41 -9.13
C ASN A 941 5.88 17.94 -8.73
N ILE A 942 6.22 17.82 -7.44
CA ILE A 942 7.59 18.01 -6.94
C ILE A 942 8.57 17.04 -7.64
N LEU A 943 9.85 17.39 -7.65
CA LEU A 943 10.87 16.65 -8.40
C LEU A 943 11.28 15.34 -7.70
N PRO A 944 11.64 14.29 -8.45
CA PRO A 944 12.32 13.12 -7.89
C PRO A 944 13.60 13.54 -7.15
N GLY A 945 13.82 12.99 -5.96
CA GLY A 945 14.91 13.38 -5.07
C GLY A 945 14.58 14.53 -4.12
N THR A 946 13.36 15.10 -4.15
CA THR A 946 12.94 16.12 -3.17
C THR A 946 12.87 15.51 -1.77
N VAL A 947 13.66 16.05 -0.84
CA VAL A 947 13.69 15.73 0.59
C VAL A 947 13.18 16.91 1.41
N VAL A 948 12.44 16.61 2.47
CA VAL A 948 12.08 17.55 3.55
C VAL A 948 12.40 16.88 4.89
N ASP A 949 13.34 17.47 5.63
CA ASP A 949 13.73 17.07 6.99
C ASP A 949 13.62 18.25 7.99
N THR A 950 12.90 19.31 7.59
CA THR A 950 12.66 20.53 8.37
C THR A 950 11.16 20.81 8.52
N SER A 951 10.81 21.71 9.45
CA SER A 951 9.49 22.36 9.59
C SER A 951 8.32 21.44 9.94
N ILE A 952 7.92 20.56 9.02
CA ILE A 952 6.80 19.61 9.15
C ILE A 952 7.24 18.24 9.69
N CYS A 953 8.54 18.07 9.93
CA CYS A 953 9.14 16.88 10.56
C CYS A 953 9.01 16.93 12.09
N HIS A 954 9.31 15.81 12.75
CA HIS A 954 9.19 15.65 14.20
C HIS A 954 10.14 16.59 14.97
N PRO A 955 9.72 17.21 16.10
CA PRO A 955 10.51 18.20 16.82
C PRO A 955 11.96 17.77 17.12
N SER A 956 12.16 16.56 17.65
CA SER A 956 13.44 16.12 18.25
C SER A 956 14.02 14.83 17.65
N GLU A 957 13.18 13.87 17.28
CA GLU A 957 13.58 12.57 16.70
C GLU A 957 14.06 12.69 15.24
N PHE A 958 14.69 11.63 14.72
CA PHE A 958 15.27 11.62 13.37
C PHE A 958 14.29 11.08 12.31
N ASP A 959 13.49 11.97 11.72
CA ASP A 959 12.62 11.69 10.58
C ASP A 959 12.90 12.58 9.35
N PHE A 960 12.50 12.12 8.17
CA PHE A 960 12.47 12.89 6.92
C PHE A 960 11.45 12.35 5.91
N TYR A 961 10.93 13.23 5.05
CA TYR A 961 10.15 12.87 3.88
C TYR A 961 11.06 12.83 2.64
N LEU A 962 10.93 11.79 1.80
CA LEU A 962 11.64 11.68 0.51
C LEU A 962 10.65 11.33 -0.62
N CYS A 963 10.67 12.13 -1.69
CA CYS A 963 9.97 11.86 -2.94
C CYS A 963 10.95 11.37 -4.01
N SER A 964 11.32 10.08 -3.97
CA SER A 964 12.32 9.50 -4.89
C SER A 964 11.84 9.31 -6.34
N HIS A 965 10.54 9.45 -6.63
CA HIS A 965 9.88 9.01 -7.87
C HIS A 965 9.24 10.17 -8.64
N GLU A 966 9.01 10.00 -9.95
CA GLU A 966 8.25 10.99 -10.75
C GLU A 966 6.74 10.80 -10.58
N GLY A 967 6.03 11.87 -10.24
CA GLY A 967 4.56 11.91 -10.13
C GLY A 967 3.85 11.94 -11.49
N ILE A 968 3.80 10.78 -12.18
CA ILE A 968 3.19 10.61 -13.51
C ILE A 968 1.71 11.02 -13.57
N MET A 969 0.93 10.74 -12.51
CA MET A 969 -0.51 10.98 -12.48
C MET A 969 -0.96 11.34 -11.06
N GLY A 970 -1.93 12.25 -10.95
CA GLY A 970 -2.40 12.77 -9.68
C GLY A 970 -1.37 13.63 -8.96
N THR A 971 -1.39 13.61 -7.63
CA THR A 971 -0.44 14.31 -6.76
C THR A 971 0.54 13.30 -6.14
N SER A 972 1.85 13.57 -6.23
CA SER A 972 2.89 12.74 -5.61
C SER A 972 2.69 12.61 -4.10
N ARG A 973 3.13 11.46 -3.56
CA ARG A 973 3.26 11.26 -2.12
C ARG A 973 4.74 10.96 -1.84
N PRO A 974 5.49 11.82 -1.12
CA PRO A 974 6.75 11.34 -0.54
C PRO A 974 6.45 10.14 0.37
N ALA A 975 7.44 9.29 0.63
CA ALA A 975 7.40 8.40 1.79
C ALA A 975 8.05 9.10 2.97
N HIS A 976 7.52 8.84 4.16
CA HIS A 976 8.06 9.30 5.44
C HIS A 976 8.98 8.21 5.99
N TYR A 977 10.21 8.57 6.33
CA TYR A 977 11.23 7.71 6.90
C TYR A 977 11.51 8.19 8.33
N HIS A 978 11.44 7.29 9.30
CA HIS A 978 11.66 7.61 10.70
C HIS A 978 12.64 6.58 11.31
N VAL A 979 13.77 7.05 11.81
CA VAL A 979 14.82 6.20 12.38
C VAL A 979 14.47 5.90 13.83
N LEU A 980 14.22 4.63 14.17
CA LEU A 980 13.91 4.21 15.54
C LEU A 980 15.16 3.82 16.32
N HIS A 981 16.18 3.30 15.63
CA HIS A 981 17.43 2.83 16.25
C HIS A 981 18.58 3.15 15.31
N ASP A 982 19.69 3.68 15.83
CA ASP A 982 20.91 3.86 15.04
C ASP A 982 22.18 3.76 15.89
N GLU A 983 23.03 2.79 15.54
CA GLU A 983 24.39 2.64 16.06
C GLU A 983 25.46 3.01 15.04
N ASN A 984 25.11 3.10 13.75
CA ASN A 984 26.03 3.50 12.69
C ASN A 984 26.30 5.01 12.69
N ARG A 985 25.46 5.79 13.38
CA ARG A 985 25.57 7.25 13.55
C ARG A 985 25.54 7.97 12.20
N PHE A 986 24.57 7.61 11.38
CA PHE A 986 24.32 8.26 10.09
C PHE A 986 24.12 9.77 10.28
N SER A 987 24.73 10.59 9.43
CA SER A 987 24.26 11.97 9.27
C SER A 987 22.92 12.00 8.54
N ALA A 988 22.25 13.15 8.57
CA ALA A 988 21.04 13.37 7.80
C ALA A 988 21.28 13.17 6.29
N ASP A 989 22.37 13.74 5.75
CA ASP A 989 22.71 13.59 4.33
C ASP A 989 23.06 12.15 3.95
N ASP A 990 23.85 11.43 4.77
CA ASP A 990 24.26 10.05 4.46
C ASP A 990 23.05 9.12 4.29
N LEU A 991 22.12 9.15 5.24
CA LEU A 991 20.95 8.28 5.21
C LEU A 991 19.95 8.71 4.11
N GLN A 992 19.78 10.01 3.88
CA GLN A 992 18.92 10.53 2.81
C GLN A 992 19.49 10.16 1.43
N MET A 993 20.79 10.34 1.21
CA MET A 993 21.48 9.95 -0.02
C MET A 993 21.43 8.44 -0.24
N LEU A 994 21.74 7.62 0.78
CA LEU A 994 21.69 6.15 0.67
C LEU A 994 20.26 5.66 0.35
N THR A 995 19.26 6.18 1.07
CA THR A 995 17.84 5.83 0.85
C THR A 995 17.40 6.20 -0.58
N ASN A 996 17.81 7.37 -1.08
CA ASN A 996 17.52 7.79 -2.44
C ASN A 996 18.27 6.95 -3.49
N SER A 997 19.57 6.69 -3.31
CA SER A 997 20.37 5.84 -4.21
C SER A 997 19.80 4.44 -4.36
N LEU A 998 19.39 3.83 -3.24
CA LEU A 998 18.74 2.51 -3.27
C LEU A 998 17.43 2.52 -4.06
N CYS A 999 16.68 3.63 -4.15
CA CYS A 999 15.44 3.68 -4.95
C CYS A 999 15.67 3.43 -6.46
N TYR A 1000 16.90 3.54 -6.97
CA TYR A 1000 17.26 3.27 -8.35
C TYR A 1000 17.65 1.80 -8.62
N THR A 1001 17.84 0.95 -7.60
CA THR A 1001 18.22 -0.47 -7.79
C THR A 1001 17.02 -1.41 -7.98
N TYR A 1002 15.80 -0.90 -8.08
CA TYR A 1002 14.57 -1.69 -8.24
C TYR A 1002 14.51 -2.43 -9.60
N ALA A 1003 14.98 -3.66 -9.63
CA ALA A 1003 15.24 -4.41 -10.85
C ALA A 1003 14.05 -4.67 -11.80
N ARG A 1004 12.79 -4.37 -11.43
CA ARG A 1004 11.60 -4.68 -12.26
C ARG A 1004 11.25 -3.63 -13.32
N CYS A 1005 11.84 -2.42 -13.29
CA CYS A 1005 11.62 -1.39 -14.32
C CYS A 1005 12.72 -0.31 -14.29
N THR A 1006 12.98 0.36 -15.41
CA THR A 1006 13.98 1.43 -15.51
C THR A 1006 13.48 2.79 -15.00
N CYS A 1007 13.01 2.82 -13.77
CA CYS A 1007 12.64 4.04 -13.08
C CYS A 1007 12.79 3.90 -11.56
N SER A 1008 12.97 5.03 -10.88
CA SER A 1008 12.87 5.12 -9.43
C SER A 1008 11.41 4.87 -9.02
N THR A 1009 11.10 3.60 -8.80
CA THR A 1009 9.86 3.02 -8.28
C THR A 1009 8.53 3.64 -8.75
N ASN A 1010 8.22 3.55 -10.06
CA ASN A 1010 6.87 3.87 -10.56
C ASN A 1010 6.40 3.00 -11.75
N SER A 1011 5.88 1.81 -11.45
CA SER A 1011 5.21 0.93 -12.44
C SER A 1011 4.03 0.08 -11.89
N VAL A 1012 3.69 0.20 -10.61
CA VAL A 1012 2.52 -0.43 -9.94
C VAL A 1012 1.96 0.57 -8.92
N PRO A 1013 0.63 0.72 -8.76
CA PRO A 1013 0.07 1.73 -7.86
C PRO A 1013 0.19 1.35 -6.37
N PRO A 1014 0.31 2.34 -5.47
CA PRO A 1014 1.26 3.45 -5.47
C PRO A 1014 2.35 3.18 -4.41
N LEU A 1015 3.59 2.94 -4.84
CA LEU A 1015 4.66 2.40 -3.98
C LEU A 1015 5.93 3.26 -4.05
N HIS A 1016 6.01 4.25 -3.16
CA HIS A 1016 6.96 5.36 -3.19
C HIS A 1016 8.22 5.16 -2.31
N ALA A 1017 8.83 3.98 -2.31
CA ALA A 1017 9.79 3.59 -1.27
C ALA A 1017 10.94 2.68 -1.72
N VAL A 1018 11.97 2.64 -0.89
CA VAL A 1018 13.22 1.89 -1.08
C VAL A 1018 12.99 0.39 -1.39
N PRO A 1019 13.77 -0.24 -2.31
CA PRO A 1019 13.39 -1.54 -2.89
C PRO A 1019 13.31 -2.74 -1.94
N PRO A 1020 14.12 -2.88 -0.86
CA PRO A 1020 13.95 -3.97 0.10
C PRO A 1020 12.51 -4.06 0.63
N VAL A 1021 11.92 -2.92 1.01
CA VAL A 1021 10.53 -2.84 1.49
C VAL A 1021 9.52 -3.13 0.38
N TYR A 1022 9.86 -2.82 -0.88
CA TYR A 1022 9.05 -3.19 -2.04
C TYR A 1022 9.07 -4.71 -2.24
N TYR A 1023 10.24 -5.34 -2.18
CA TYR A 1023 10.40 -6.78 -2.34
C TYR A 1023 9.71 -7.56 -1.21
N ALA A 1024 9.77 -7.08 0.03
CA ALA A 1024 8.98 -7.61 1.13
C ALA A 1024 7.47 -7.57 0.84
N HIS A 1025 6.96 -6.42 0.38
CA HIS A 1025 5.56 -6.30 -0.01
C HIS A 1025 5.15 -7.26 -1.13
N LEU A 1026 6.02 -7.47 -2.14
CA LEU A 1026 5.79 -8.46 -3.20
C LEU A 1026 5.79 -9.90 -2.67
N ALA A 1027 6.66 -10.23 -1.70
CA ALA A 1027 6.73 -11.54 -1.09
C ALA A 1027 5.51 -11.82 -0.19
N ALA A 1028 5.09 -10.86 0.64
CA ALA A 1028 3.87 -10.96 1.45
C ALA A 1028 2.61 -11.11 0.56
N TYR A 1029 2.51 -10.33 -0.51
CA TYR A 1029 1.44 -10.46 -1.51
C TYR A 1029 1.49 -11.80 -2.26
N ARG A 1030 2.67 -12.36 -2.52
CA ARG A 1030 2.79 -13.69 -3.13
C ARG A 1030 2.33 -14.79 -2.17
N ALA A 1031 2.77 -14.74 -0.93
CA ALA A 1031 2.45 -15.72 0.11
C ALA A 1031 0.95 -15.80 0.44
N ARG A 1032 0.18 -14.73 0.17
CA ARG A 1032 -1.30 -14.76 0.21
C ARG A 1032 -1.93 -15.82 -0.70
N PHE A 1033 -1.24 -16.29 -1.75
CA PHE A 1033 -1.72 -17.39 -2.60
C PHE A 1033 -1.33 -18.79 -2.08
N TYR A 1034 -0.49 -18.87 -1.04
CA TYR A 1034 -0.09 -20.14 -0.41
C TYR A 1034 -1.02 -20.55 0.74
N ASP A 1035 -1.74 -19.60 1.34
CA ASP A 1035 -2.78 -19.83 2.36
C ASP A 1035 -3.99 -20.56 1.74
N LYS A 1036 -4.01 -21.92 1.84
CA LYS A 1036 -5.05 -22.78 1.25
C LYS A 1036 -6.41 -22.55 1.92
N ARG A 1037 -7.22 -21.66 1.35
CA ARG A 1037 -8.68 -21.52 1.54
C ARG A 1037 -9.44 -21.98 0.29
N ASP A 1038 -9.11 -23.17 -0.21
CA ASP A 1038 -9.87 -23.80 -1.30
C ASP A 1038 -11.28 -24.13 -0.77
N GLY A 1039 -12.32 -23.62 -1.46
CA GLY A 1039 -13.60 -23.26 -0.83
C GLY A 1039 -14.63 -24.38 -0.63
N ILE A 1040 -14.27 -25.48 0.03
CA ILE A 1040 -15.19 -26.58 0.36
C ILE A 1040 -15.30 -26.81 1.88
N ASP A 1041 -14.19 -26.82 2.61
CA ASP A 1041 -14.17 -27.30 4.01
C ASP A 1041 -14.65 -26.29 5.06
N ALA A 1042 -14.93 -25.03 4.66
CA ALA A 1042 -15.40 -23.95 5.54
C ALA A 1042 -16.81 -24.16 6.16
N ALA A 1043 -17.43 -25.33 5.94
CA ALA A 1043 -18.71 -25.73 6.51
C ALA A 1043 -18.60 -26.82 7.60
N SER A 1044 -17.44 -27.47 7.73
CA SER A 1044 -17.25 -28.62 8.64
C SER A 1044 -16.95 -28.21 10.10
N ASP A 1045 -16.11 -27.18 10.28
CA ASP A 1045 -15.64 -26.67 11.59
C ASP A 1045 -16.71 -25.94 12.45
N ILE A 1046 -17.99 -26.00 12.09
CA ILE A 1046 -19.09 -25.38 12.85
C ILE A 1046 -19.77 -26.39 13.81
N SER A 1047 -19.47 -27.68 13.67
CA SER A 1047 -20.11 -28.77 14.43
C SER A 1047 -19.38 -29.19 15.72
N GLY A 1048 -19.35 -28.28 16.70
CA GLY A 1048 -19.14 -28.62 18.12
C GLY A 1048 -17.74 -28.38 18.69
N GLY A 1049 -17.68 -27.55 19.74
CA GLY A 1049 -16.46 -27.29 20.53
C GLY A 1049 -16.35 -25.83 20.96
N ALA A 1050 -16.57 -25.56 22.26
CA ALA A 1050 -16.38 -24.22 22.82
C ALA A 1050 -14.99 -24.10 23.47
N GLY A 1051 -14.27 -23.02 23.20
CA GLY A 1051 -13.09 -22.61 23.99
C GLY A 1051 -11.72 -22.95 23.39
N GLY A 1052 -11.36 -22.34 22.26
CA GLY A 1052 -9.97 -22.31 21.78
C GLY A 1052 -9.72 -21.18 20.78
N PRO A 1053 -8.55 -20.50 20.81
CA PRO A 1053 -8.15 -19.60 19.74
C PRO A 1053 -7.82 -20.41 18.46
N PRO A 1054 -8.11 -19.88 17.25
CA PRO A 1054 -7.85 -20.60 16.01
C PRO A 1054 -6.35 -20.89 15.84
N THR A 1055 -6.02 -22.15 15.56
CA THR A 1055 -4.63 -22.60 15.42
C THR A 1055 -3.97 -21.98 14.19
N LEU A 1056 -2.80 -21.37 14.40
CA LEU A 1056 -2.07 -20.64 13.36
C LEU A 1056 -1.40 -21.62 12.37
N ARG A 1057 -2.03 -21.81 11.20
CA ARG A 1057 -1.52 -22.68 10.13
C ARG A 1057 -0.18 -22.13 9.59
N ARG A 1058 0.93 -22.88 9.78
CA ARG A 1058 2.22 -22.59 9.11
C ARG A 1058 2.02 -22.61 7.59
N LEU A 1059 2.61 -21.66 6.88
CA LEU A 1059 2.54 -21.58 5.41
C LEU A 1059 3.32 -22.73 4.75
N PRO A 1060 2.93 -23.20 3.55
CA PRO A 1060 3.77 -24.06 2.74
C PRO A 1060 5.12 -23.38 2.43
N GLN A 1061 6.23 -24.08 2.66
CA GLN A 1061 7.56 -23.56 2.34
C GLN A 1061 7.78 -23.48 0.82
N VAL A 1062 8.50 -22.44 0.38
CA VAL A 1062 8.95 -22.29 -1.01
C VAL A 1062 10.11 -23.26 -1.25
N LYS A 1063 10.08 -23.99 -2.37
CA LYS A 1063 11.12 -24.97 -2.74
C LYS A 1063 12.49 -24.29 -2.88
N GLU A 1064 13.55 -24.93 -2.40
CA GLU A 1064 14.86 -24.29 -2.18
C GLU A 1064 15.50 -23.74 -3.48
N ASN A 1065 15.24 -24.36 -4.63
CA ASN A 1065 15.68 -23.86 -5.95
C ASN A 1065 14.98 -22.55 -6.36
N VAL A 1066 13.69 -22.37 -6.02
CA VAL A 1066 12.93 -21.13 -6.23
C VAL A 1066 13.23 -20.09 -5.14
N LYS A 1067 13.48 -20.54 -3.91
CA LYS A 1067 13.72 -19.71 -2.71
C LYS A 1067 15.01 -18.88 -2.77
N ASN A 1068 16.02 -19.34 -3.52
CA ASN A 1068 17.33 -18.69 -3.62
C ASN A 1068 17.46 -17.65 -4.77
N VAL A 1069 16.38 -17.45 -5.54
CA VAL A 1069 16.23 -16.44 -6.61
C VAL A 1069 15.08 -15.47 -6.29
N MET A 1070 14.94 -14.37 -7.05
CA MET A 1070 13.93 -13.33 -6.79
C MET A 1070 12.52 -13.71 -7.32
N PHE A 1071 12.00 -14.87 -6.93
CA PHE A 1071 10.75 -15.47 -7.42
C PHE A 1071 9.51 -14.55 -7.30
N PHE A 1072 9.50 -13.70 -6.27
CA PHE A 1072 8.46 -12.69 -5.99
C PHE A 1072 8.35 -11.60 -7.08
N CYS A 1073 9.32 -11.48 -7.99
CA CYS A 1073 9.36 -10.42 -9.00
C CYS A 1073 8.33 -10.54 -10.16
#